data_AF-A0A1G9ZZ33-F1
#
_entry.id   AF-A0A1G9ZZ33-F1
#
_cell.length_a   1.000
_cell.length_b   1.000
_cell.length_c   1.000
_cell.angle_alpha   90.00
_cell.angle_beta   90.00
_cell.angle_gamma   90.00
#
_symmetry.space_group_name_H-M   'P 1'
#
loop_
_entity.id
_entity.type
_entity.pdbx_description
1 polymer ?
#
loop_
_entity_poly.entity_id
_entity_poly.type
_entity_poly.pdbx_seq_one_letter_code
_entity_poly.pdbx_strand_id
1 'polypeptide(L)'
;MVSWFKQLGGAPHKFFLVGLLLLTALLLRLYLAPIWVGYDIDVRTFLAWADRAYSVGLTGMYTNAKEYFLDYPPGYMYVLYLIGLLHHKLSIPWESAESLLLLKLPAILADIITVYLLYRLAVSARGGASTWMQAVAIAALFAFNPAIWSNSAIWGQIDSFFMLFILATLLLQQRGKLPQASVFIALALLLKPQALLFGIFLLIDVIRKRNMMVWLLSVLSGVATIAVVSLPFAVGRGYGWLIVLYSGTLASYPYASLNAFNLMALLGGNFIDMKSSVLHISYQWMGWVLLPLTIVYVCYLYIRSRGQRGALLYVAFLFITAVFMCMTKMHERYLHYGLLLVLTSFIYIKDRRILGLFFGFSLTHFINIADVLMRSFHQDYHIPRYDPLMLVVSAINVIMFAYACILGWRLFVESQQEKKVENPVPHRAKQKNHKASERWNAIFKPSEDMIERSARGRFFSKKDVLYLGVLVVIYTIIALFHLGGHKAPTTFWKPTNAGETVIADLGGPHNITRINSFAGVGEGSYSFWFSLDGKQWQDQIAVKSDHTKVFTWNTVEPMKDARYVKIVIDAQEGAALHLHEIGIFGDGSTAILPITGVTEQNVNPADEGKTANLFDESSVVPYTPTFMNGSYFDEIYHARTAYEHIHQIEPYESTHPPLGKILMAIGIYVFGLNPFGWRIIGTLFGVGMIPIMYVFAKRMFGRSEYAFIAAFLLTFDFMHFAQTRIATIDVYGVFFIMLMFYFIYRYTTLSFYREKLWATLIPLGLSGLFFGIGAASKWIVIYGGAGLAVLLLLSLLERFSEYRFARHVLREADSQESSSVQIFEGTNHIYIDEPVSKQLSATPAEAEAVQLSLTETERTRLQLVQKLFVRNTLLTLLWCVLMFVIVPLGVYMLSYIPFMMVPGPGHSLKDVVTYQVHMYKYHKDLVATHPFSSPWWEWPMMLRPIWYYQAKLMPQGTLSSIISFGNPLVWWPGFIAVLFSFYLVFKRKDKKLRMLLIAYCSQYLPWILVPRLTFIYHYFAMVPFLVLILTYYIKEYLEEGPLHKKRWVYGYLFAVFALFAIFYPILSGMIIPSRYSFFLRWLPGWNFF
;
A
#
# COMPACT_ATOMS: atom_id res chain seq x y z
N MET A 1 54.83 29.88 8.05
CA MET A 1 54.01 29.70 6.83
C MET A 1 54.69 28.82 5.77
N VAL A 2 55.91 29.14 5.32
CA VAL A 2 56.63 28.34 4.28
C VAL A 2 56.93 26.89 4.70
N SER A 3 57.18 26.62 5.99
CA SER A 3 57.38 25.25 6.51
C SER A 3 56.09 24.41 6.56
N TRP A 4 54.95 25.04 6.78
CA TRP A 4 53.63 24.39 6.75
C TRP A 4 53.26 23.96 5.31
N PHE A 5 53.64 24.76 4.31
CA PHE A 5 53.45 24.43 2.89
C PHE A 5 54.35 23.27 2.42
N LYS A 6 55.55 23.09 2.99
CA LYS A 6 56.45 21.97 2.63
C LYS A 6 55.94 20.60 3.08
N GLN A 7 55.19 20.52 4.19
CA GLN A 7 54.65 19.24 4.70
C GLN A 7 53.51 18.65 3.84
N LEU A 8 52.85 19.46 3.00
CA LEU A 8 51.72 19.03 2.15
C LEU A 8 52.12 18.65 0.71
N GLY A 9 53.42 18.66 0.37
CA GLY A 9 53.93 18.19 -0.93
C GLY A 9 53.47 19.00 -2.17
N GLY A 10 52.87 20.18 -1.98
CA GLY A 10 52.36 21.04 -3.06
C GLY A 10 53.10 22.36 -3.14
N ALA A 11 53.50 22.77 -4.35
CA ALA A 11 54.13 24.08 -4.57
C ALA A 11 53.18 25.25 -4.20
N PRO A 12 53.66 26.34 -3.59
CA PRO A 12 52.83 27.41 -3.03
C PRO A 12 51.88 28.10 -4.04
N HIS A 13 52.26 28.17 -5.32
CA HIS A 13 51.40 28.71 -6.39
C HIS A 13 50.10 27.89 -6.58
N LYS A 14 50.10 26.59 -6.24
CA LYS A 14 48.93 25.71 -6.40
C LYS A 14 47.80 26.08 -5.42
N PHE A 15 48.15 26.48 -4.20
CA PHE A 15 47.18 26.90 -3.18
C PHE A 15 46.65 28.31 -3.46
N PHE A 16 47.50 29.20 -3.98
CA PHE A 16 47.12 30.56 -4.33
C PHE A 16 46.00 30.60 -5.39
N LEU A 17 46.12 29.83 -6.48
CA LEU A 17 45.12 29.85 -7.57
C LEU A 17 43.76 29.27 -7.16
N VAL A 18 43.73 28.24 -6.32
CA VAL A 18 42.46 27.72 -5.78
C VAL A 18 41.84 28.71 -4.79
N GLY A 19 42.67 29.34 -3.95
CA GLY A 19 42.23 30.42 -3.08
C GLY A 19 41.64 31.59 -3.87
N LEU A 20 42.30 32.00 -4.95
CA LEU A 20 41.82 33.06 -5.85
C LEU A 20 40.50 32.67 -6.53
N LEU A 21 40.37 31.42 -7.01
CA LEU A 21 39.12 30.91 -7.59
C LEU A 21 37.96 30.97 -6.59
N LEU A 22 38.18 30.47 -5.36
CA LEU A 22 37.14 30.47 -4.33
C LEU A 22 36.77 31.89 -3.91
N LEU A 23 37.77 32.76 -3.75
CA LEU A 23 37.57 34.16 -3.37
C LEU A 23 36.80 34.92 -4.46
N THR A 24 37.20 34.80 -5.73
CA THR A 24 36.50 35.46 -6.84
C THR A 24 35.06 34.95 -7.02
N ALA A 25 34.85 33.64 -6.89
CA ALA A 25 33.51 33.04 -6.95
C ALA A 25 32.62 33.48 -5.78
N LEU A 26 33.20 33.67 -4.58
CA LEU A 26 32.50 34.17 -3.40
C LEU A 26 32.18 35.65 -3.55
N LEU A 27 33.15 36.49 -3.93
CA LEU A 27 32.95 37.92 -4.13
C LEU A 27 31.87 38.20 -5.17
N LEU A 28 31.85 37.45 -6.29
CA LEU A 28 30.78 37.55 -7.29
C LEU A 28 29.40 37.32 -6.66
N ARG A 29 29.25 36.26 -5.86
CA ARG A 29 27.96 35.91 -5.24
C ARG A 29 27.55 36.89 -4.14
N LEU A 30 28.49 37.31 -3.31
CA LEU A 30 28.25 38.31 -2.26
C LEU A 30 27.89 39.68 -2.86
N TYR A 31 28.43 40.01 -4.03
CA TYR A 31 28.04 41.21 -4.77
C TYR A 31 26.63 41.10 -5.34
N LEU A 32 26.28 39.96 -5.96
CA LEU A 32 24.97 39.77 -6.59
C LEU A 32 23.81 39.62 -5.59
N ALA A 33 24.03 38.98 -4.44
CA ALA A 33 22.99 38.62 -3.49
C ALA A 33 22.13 39.79 -2.95
N PRO A 34 22.71 40.93 -2.51
CA PRO A 34 21.94 42.07 -2.00
C PRO A 34 21.32 42.94 -3.10
N ILE A 35 21.82 42.86 -4.34
CA ILE A 35 21.37 43.72 -5.46
C ILE A 35 20.02 43.26 -5.99
N TRP A 36 19.83 41.94 -6.05
CA TRP A 36 18.62 41.35 -6.60
C TRP A 36 17.74 40.84 -5.47
N VAL A 37 16.46 41.21 -5.46
CA VAL A 37 15.49 40.60 -4.52
C VAL A 37 15.44 39.09 -4.77
N GLY A 38 15.35 38.68 -6.03
CA GLY A 38 15.21 37.29 -6.46
C GLY A 38 13.77 36.98 -6.87
N TYR A 39 13.37 35.71 -6.81
CA TYR A 39 11.98 35.33 -7.01
C TYR A 39 11.20 35.67 -5.74
N ASP A 40 10.47 36.77 -5.76
CA ASP A 40 9.92 37.44 -4.59
C ASP A 40 8.95 36.55 -3.78
N ILE A 41 8.15 35.70 -4.42
CA ILE A 41 7.29 34.72 -3.72
C ILE A 41 8.13 33.80 -2.82
N ASP A 42 9.20 33.21 -3.34
CA ASP A 42 10.06 32.30 -2.58
C ASP A 42 10.79 33.05 -1.46
N VAL A 43 11.36 34.22 -1.79
CA VAL A 43 12.16 35.03 -0.86
C VAL A 43 11.32 35.52 0.31
N ARG A 44 10.14 36.11 0.04
CA ARG A 44 9.22 36.58 1.09
C ARG A 44 8.73 35.42 1.96
N THR A 45 8.46 34.26 1.34
CA THR A 45 8.05 33.05 2.06
C THR A 45 9.14 32.58 3.02
N PHE A 46 10.40 32.52 2.58
CA PHE A 46 11.50 32.12 3.46
C PHE A 46 11.79 33.15 4.57
N LEU A 47 11.66 34.45 4.31
CA LEU A 47 11.78 35.49 5.34
C LEU A 47 10.67 35.35 6.39
N ALA A 48 9.42 35.17 5.96
CA ALA A 48 8.30 34.94 6.86
C ALA A 48 8.47 33.67 7.70
N TRP A 49 8.99 32.59 7.11
CA TRP A 49 9.31 31.37 7.84
C TRP A 49 10.47 31.54 8.83
N ALA A 50 11.47 32.35 8.49
CA ALA A 50 12.58 32.67 9.39
C ALA A 50 12.09 33.44 10.62
N ASP A 51 11.27 34.47 10.41
CA ASP A 51 10.66 35.23 11.50
C ASP A 51 9.78 34.34 12.39
N ARG A 52 8.93 33.52 11.79
CA ARG A 52 8.07 32.57 12.52
C ARG A 52 8.89 31.55 13.33
N ALA A 53 9.91 30.95 12.70
CA ALA A 53 10.74 29.93 13.35
C ALA A 53 11.36 30.48 14.65
N TYR A 54 11.80 31.73 14.63
CA TYR A 54 12.35 32.40 15.81
C TYR A 54 11.28 32.83 16.81
N SER A 55 10.23 33.53 16.37
CA SER A 55 9.21 34.14 17.25
C SER A 55 8.34 33.11 17.98
N VAL A 56 7.97 32.01 17.32
CA VAL A 56 7.12 30.94 17.90
C VAL A 56 7.97 29.77 18.41
N GLY A 57 9.24 29.70 18.01
CA GLY A 57 10.14 28.59 18.30
C GLY A 57 9.88 27.34 17.44
N LEU A 58 10.85 26.42 17.42
CA LEU A 58 10.81 25.21 16.57
C LEU A 58 9.60 24.31 16.88
N THR A 59 9.20 24.23 18.15
CA THR A 59 8.04 23.44 18.62
C THR A 59 6.74 23.90 17.97
N GLY A 60 6.52 25.22 17.91
CA GLY A 60 5.33 25.83 17.33
C GLY A 60 5.40 26.08 15.81
N MET A 61 6.51 25.74 15.14
CA MET A 61 6.70 26.09 13.73
C MET A 61 5.57 25.61 12.81
N TYR A 62 5.06 24.40 13.02
CA TYR A 62 3.95 23.82 12.24
C TYR A 62 2.62 23.74 13.01
N THR A 63 2.45 24.48 14.12
CA THR A 63 1.10 24.64 14.70
C THR A 63 0.26 25.55 13.80
N ASN A 64 -1.03 25.27 13.67
CA ASN A 64 -1.96 25.98 12.78
C ASN A 64 -1.53 25.98 11.31
N ALA A 65 -0.79 24.96 10.85
CA ALA A 65 -0.31 24.85 9.46
C ALA A 65 -1.43 24.78 8.39
N LYS A 66 -2.71 24.65 8.78
CA LYS A 66 -3.85 24.79 7.86
C LYS A 66 -4.15 26.25 7.49
N GLU A 67 -3.73 27.19 8.34
CA GLU A 67 -3.96 28.64 8.18
C GLU A 67 -2.70 29.37 7.67
N TYR A 68 -1.58 28.65 7.56
CA TYR A 68 -0.28 29.22 7.21
C TYR A 68 0.46 28.31 6.23
N PHE A 69 0.86 28.85 5.08
CA PHE A 69 1.59 28.09 4.06
C PHE A 69 3.00 27.72 4.55
N LEU A 70 3.24 26.42 4.72
CA LEU A 70 4.53 25.87 5.10
C LEU A 70 4.66 24.45 4.54
N ASP A 71 5.42 24.29 3.46
CA ASP A 71 5.55 23.05 2.71
C ASP A 71 6.96 22.42 2.79
N TYR A 72 7.89 23.04 3.54
CA TYR A 72 9.24 22.51 3.77
C TYR A 72 9.34 21.60 4.99
N PRO A 73 10.14 20.52 4.92
CA PRO A 73 10.37 19.66 6.08
C PRO A 73 11.32 20.29 7.12
N PRO A 74 11.42 19.68 8.32
CA PRO A 74 12.05 20.31 9.49
C PRO A 74 13.53 20.68 9.35
N GLY A 75 14.27 20.01 8.46
CA GLY A 75 15.71 20.19 8.33
C GLY A 75 16.10 21.62 7.95
N TYR A 76 15.36 22.23 7.02
CA TYR A 76 15.68 23.61 6.59
C TYR A 76 15.20 24.66 7.60
N MET A 77 14.23 24.33 8.45
CA MET A 77 13.72 25.23 9.48
C MET A 77 14.79 25.61 10.52
N TYR A 78 15.79 24.76 10.76
CA TYR A 78 16.93 25.13 11.60
C TYR A 78 17.77 26.26 11.00
N VAL A 79 17.94 26.27 9.68
CA VAL A 79 18.70 27.33 8.99
C VAL A 79 17.91 28.64 9.08
N LEU A 80 16.60 28.58 8.82
CA LEU A 80 15.72 29.74 8.92
C LEU A 80 15.59 30.26 10.36
N TYR A 81 15.60 29.38 11.36
CA TYR A 81 15.66 29.78 12.77
C TYR A 81 16.91 30.63 13.08
N LEU A 82 18.08 30.22 12.59
CA LEU A 82 19.32 30.97 12.77
C LEU A 82 19.28 32.32 12.05
N ILE A 83 18.67 32.38 10.86
CA ILE A 83 18.47 33.63 10.11
C ILE A 83 17.54 34.56 10.89
N GLY A 84 16.41 34.06 11.40
CA GLY A 84 15.48 34.81 12.24
C GLY A 84 16.15 35.32 13.52
N LEU A 85 16.91 34.47 14.21
CA LEU A 85 17.70 34.86 15.38
C LEU A 85 18.65 36.03 15.07
N LEU A 86 19.36 35.97 13.94
CA LEU A 86 20.29 37.03 13.54
C LEU A 86 19.56 38.32 13.18
N HIS A 87 18.41 38.23 12.49
CA HIS A 87 17.55 39.37 12.20
C HIS A 87 17.14 40.12 13.46
N HIS A 88 16.62 39.38 14.45
CA HIS A 88 16.16 39.95 15.71
C HIS A 88 17.32 40.47 16.58
N LYS A 89 18.43 39.73 16.66
CA LYS A 89 19.57 40.09 17.51
C LYS A 89 20.40 41.26 16.98
N LEU A 90 20.52 41.40 15.66
CA LEU A 90 21.28 42.47 15.01
C LEU A 90 20.38 43.62 14.53
N SER A 91 19.07 43.55 14.79
CA SER A 91 18.08 44.53 14.37
C SER A 91 18.13 44.84 12.86
N ILE A 92 18.37 43.80 12.04
CA ILE A 92 18.41 43.92 10.58
C ILE A 92 16.97 44.08 10.07
N PRO A 93 16.64 45.17 9.33
CA PRO A 93 15.31 45.33 8.77
C PRO A 93 14.95 44.21 7.80
N TRP A 94 13.71 43.73 7.86
CA TRP A 94 13.20 42.76 6.90
C TRP A 94 13.18 43.37 5.49
N GLU A 95 13.52 42.57 4.47
CA GLU A 95 13.58 42.98 3.06
C GLU A 95 14.71 43.99 2.72
N SER A 96 15.64 44.26 3.66
CA SER A 96 16.83 45.05 3.37
C SER A 96 17.88 44.30 2.53
N ALA A 97 18.87 45.00 2.00
CA ALA A 97 20.01 44.40 1.29
C ALA A 97 20.76 43.39 2.18
N GLU A 98 20.94 43.71 3.46
CA GLU A 98 21.57 42.84 4.46
C GLU A 98 20.71 41.60 4.75
N SER A 99 19.38 41.76 4.80
CA SER A 99 18.42 40.66 4.95
C SER A 99 18.52 39.67 3.79
N LEU A 100 18.53 40.18 2.56
CA LEU A 100 18.66 39.37 1.35
C LEU A 100 19.99 38.62 1.33
N LEU A 101 21.09 39.31 1.67
CA LEU A 101 22.40 38.67 1.76
C LEU A 101 22.40 37.55 2.79
N LEU A 102 21.85 37.80 3.99
CA LEU A 102 21.79 36.83 5.08
C LEU A 102 20.96 35.60 4.69
N LEU A 103 19.83 35.80 4.03
CA LEU A 103 18.95 34.73 3.56
C LEU A 103 19.63 33.84 2.52
N LYS A 104 20.37 34.43 1.57
CA LYS A 104 21.00 33.72 0.45
C LYS A 104 22.35 33.10 0.82
N LEU A 105 22.95 33.53 1.92
CA LEU A 105 24.27 33.10 2.38
C LEU A 105 24.42 31.56 2.49
N PRO A 106 23.45 30.78 3.02
CA PRO A 106 23.58 29.32 3.09
C PRO A 106 23.76 28.66 1.71
N ALA A 107 23.04 29.13 0.69
CA ALA A 107 23.17 28.63 -0.68
C ALA A 107 24.50 29.05 -1.31
N ILE A 108 24.95 30.29 -1.05
CA ILE A 108 26.25 30.80 -1.51
C ILE A 108 27.39 30.00 -0.91
N LEU A 109 27.37 29.74 0.40
CA LEU A 109 28.38 28.92 1.08
C LEU A 109 28.37 27.49 0.53
N ALA A 110 27.18 26.93 0.24
CA ALA A 110 27.07 25.61 -0.36
C ALA A 110 27.72 25.53 -1.75
N ASP A 111 27.57 26.56 -2.59
CA ASP A 111 28.27 26.66 -3.87
C ASP A 111 29.79 26.63 -3.68
N ILE A 112 30.32 27.45 -2.78
CA ILE A 112 31.77 27.54 -2.54
C ILE A 112 32.33 26.22 -2.00
N ILE A 113 31.62 25.56 -1.08
CA ILE A 113 31.96 24.22 -0.60
C ILE A 113 31.96 23.23 -1.76
N THR A 114 30.98 23.32 -2.67
CA THR A 114 30.87 22.45 -3.85
C THR A 114 32.05 22.67 -4.81
N VAL A 115 32.43 23.92 -5.09
CA VAL A 115 33.60 24.26 -5.92
C VAL A 115 34.87 23.65 -5.33
N TYR A 116 35.09 23.80 -4.03
CA TYR A 116 36.23 23.19 -3.35
C TYR A 116 36.19 21.65 -3.41
N LEU A 117 35.00 21.05 -3.22
CA LEU A 117 34.81 19.62 -3.28
C LEU A 117 35.12 19.08 -4.69
N LEU A 118 34.62 19.73 -5.75
CA LEU A 118 34.91 19.36 -7.14
C LEU A 118 36.41 19.42 -7.43
N TYR A 119 37.11 20.47 -6.99
CA TYR A 119 38.56 20.56 -7.07
C TYR A 119 39.25 19.38 -6.35
N ARG A 120 38.84 19.09 -5.09
CA ARG A 120 39.41 17.98 -4.31
C ARG A 120 39.17 16.62 -4.94
N LEU A 121 37.99 16.39 -5.52
CA LEU A 121 37.67 15.17 -6.25
C LEU A 121 38.54 15.05 -7.51
N ALA A 122 38.70 16.15 -8.26
CA ALA A 122 39.49 16.20 -9.48
C ALA A 122 41.00 16.06 -9.24
N VAL A 123 41.56 16.51 -8.11
CA VAL A 123 42.99 16.33 -7.77
C VAL A 123 43.30 14.94 -7.21
N SER A 124 42.29 14.18 -6.75
CA SER A 124 42.54 12.92 -6.06
C SER A 124 43.29 11.89 -6.91
N ALA A 125 44.35 11.31 -6.35
CA ALA A 125 45.32 10.39 -7.00
C ALA A 125 44.69 9.10 -7.60
N ARG A 126 43.39 8.87 -7.37
CA ARG A 126 42.65 7.70 -7.83
C ARG A 126 41.74 8.02 -9.03
N GLY A 127 42.21 8.85 -9.96
CA GLY A 127 41.67 8.94 -11.32
C GLY A 127 40.92 10.21 -11.70
N GLY A 128 41.16 11.34 -11.03
CA GLY A 128 40.65 12.65 -11.45
C GLY A 128 41.39 13.26 -12.66
N ALA A 129 41.48 14.58 -12.73
CA ALA A 129 42.15 15.34 -13.79
C ALA A 129 43.63 14.92 -13.97
N SER A 130 44.15 14.96 -15.22
CA SER A 130 45.55 14.59 -15.48
C SER A 130 46.54 15.67 -15.03
N THR A 131 46.07 16.91 -14.88
CA THR A 131 46.85 18.03 -14.33
C THR A 131 46.04 18.79 -13.28
N TRP A 132 46.74 19.46 -12.36
CA TRP A 132 46.10 20.30 -11.36
C TRP A 132 45.36 21.50 -12.00
N MET A 133 45.84 22.00 -13.15
CA MET A 133 45.15 23.06 -13.92
C MET A 133 43.80 22.59 -14.45
N GLN A 134 43.70 21.35 -14.93
CA GLN A 134 42.43 20.77 -15.33
C GLN A 134 41.48 20.63 -14.13
N ALA A 135 41.98 20.30 -12.93
CA ALA A 135 41.15 20.26 -11.72
C ALA A 135 40.61 21.65 -11.34
N VAL A 136 41.44 22.70 -11.45
CA VAL A 136 41.01 24.09 -11.29
C VAL A 136 39.98 24.48 -12.35
N ALA A 137 40.19 24.09 -13.61
CA ALA A 137 39.26 24.37 -14.71
C ALA A 137 37.89 23.70 -14.48
N ILE A 138 37.84 22.43 -14.06
CA ILE A 138 36.59 21.74 -13.73
C ILE A 138 35.85 22.44 -12.58
N ALA A 139 36.57 22.87 -11.54
CA ALA A 139 35.97 23.61 -10.45
C ALA A 139 35.45 24.99 -10.91
N ALA A 140 36.19 25.67 -11.81
CA ALA A 140 35.80 26.94 -12.40
C ALA A 140 34.54 26.82 -13.29
N LEU A 141 34.37 25.71 -14.01
CA LEU A 141 33.17 25.42 -14.80
C LEU A 141 31.90 25.39 -13.95
N PHE A 142 31.98 25.04 -12.66
CA PHE A 142 30.86 25.14 -11.74
C PHE A 142 30.79 26.53 -11.09
N ALA A 143 31.94 27.05 -10.65
CA ALA A 143 32.04 28.31 -9.91
C ALA A 143 31.43 29.50 -10.68
N PHE A 144 31.68 29.58 -11.99
CA PHE A 144 31.24 30.69 -12.84
C PHE A 144 30.06 30.34 -13.75
N ASN A 145 29.42 29.19 -13.56
CA ASN A 145 28.25 28.80 -14.35
C ASN A 145 27.04 29.69 -14.00
N PRO A 146 26.48 30.43 -14.97
CA PRO A 146 25.35 31.33 -14.72
C PRO A 146 24.10 30.60 -14.24
N ALA A 147 23.86 29.37 -14.65
CA ALA A 147 22.74 28.58 -14.15
C ALA A 147 22.86 28.26 -12.65
N ILE A 148 24.08 28.24 -12.10
CA ILE A 148 24.34 27.90 -10.70
C ILE A 148 24.19 29.13 -9.81
N TRP A 149 24.95 30.20 -10.08
CA TRP A 149 24.91 31.39 -9.23
C TRP A 149 23.61 32.19 -9.38
N SER A 150 22.88 32.07 -10.51
CA SER A 150 21.54 32.65 -10.61
C SER A 150 20.55 31.99 -9.67
N ASN A 151 20.64 30.68 -9.44
CA ASN A 151 19.74 29.98 -8.51
C ASN A 151 20.08 30.26 -7.04
N SER A 152 21.37 30.34 -6.71
CA SER A 152 21.82 30.57 -5.32
C SER A 152 21.83 32.05 -4.95
N ALA A 153 22.60 32.88 -5.65
CA ALA A 153 22.85 34.27 -5.29
C ALA A 153 21.78 35.24 -5.81
N ILE A 154 21.19 35.01 -6.99
CA ILE A 154 20.15 35.92 -7.52
C ILE A 154 18.77 35.51 -7.02
N TRP A 155 18.32 34.29 -7.29
CA TRP A 155 16.99 33.79 -6.93
C TRP A 155 16.80 33.64 -5.41
N GLY A 156 17.80 33.12 -4.71
CA GLY A 156 17.75 32.83 -3.27
C GLY A 156 17.19 31.45 -2.93
N GLN A 157 17.29 30.50 -3.85
CA GLN A 157 16.82 29.13 -3.64
C GLN A 157 17.91 28.24 -3.03
N ILE A 158 17.50 27.18 -2.32
CA ILE A 158 18.40 26.38 -1.48
C ILE A 158 18.94 25.11 -2.16
N ASP A 159 18.75 24.98 -3.47
CA ASP A 159 19.06 23.74 -4.19
C ASP A 159 20.54 23.35 -4.08
N SER A 160 21.45 24.33 -4.11
CA SER A 160 22.88 24.11 -3.87
C SER A 160 23.15 23.49 -2.49
N PHE A 161 22.44 23.97 -1.46
CA PHE A 161 22.56 23.45 -0.10
C PHE A 161 22.04 22.02 -0.01
N PHE A 162 20.87 21.74 -0.59
CA PHE A 162 20.31 20.40 -0.69
C PHE A 162 21.22 19.42 -1.44
N MET A 163 21.79 19.85 -2.57
CA MET A 163 22.60 19.00 -3.45
C MET A 163 23.94 18.57 -2.83
N LEU A 164 24.47 19.31 -1.86
CA LEU A 164 25.64 18.85 -1.08
C LEU A 164 25.36 17.54 -0.34
N PHE A 165 24.18 17.39 0.27
CA PHE A 165 23.81 16.17 0.99
C PHE A 165 23.56 15.01 0.02
N ILE A 166 22.95 15.27 -1.14
CA ILE A 166 22.79 14.27 -2.20
C ILE A 166 24.15 13.81 -2.73
N LEU A 167 25.05 14.74 -3.05
CA LEU A 167 26.39 14.41 -3.52
C LEU A 167 27.19 13.63 -2.47
N ALA A 168 27.14 14.05 -1.21
CA ALA A 168 27.77 13.32 -0.10
C ALA A 168 27.22 11.88 0.02
N THR A 169 25.90 11.71 -0.10
CA THR A 169 25.25 10.38 -0.11
C THR A 169 25.82 9.51 -1.22
N LEU A 170 25.82 9.99 -2.46
CA LEU A 170 26.27 9.21 -3.62
C LEU A 170 27.77 8.89 -3.55
N LEU A 171 28.61 9.81 -3.06
CA LEU A 171 30.04 9.58 -2.89
C LEU A 171 30.35 8.57 -1.76
N LEU A 172 29.61 8.61 -0.65
CA LEU A 172 29.72 7.62 0.43
C LEU A 172 29.24 6.25 -0.02
N GLN A 173 28.14 6.21 -0.77
CA GLN A 173 27.59 5.00 -1.37
C GLN A 173 28.61 4.36 -2.33
N GLN A 174 29.23 5.15 -3.21
CA GLN A 174 30.28 4.66 -4.12
C GLN A 174 31.49 4.09 -3.36
N ARG A 175 31.77 4.57 -2.16
CA ARG A 175 32.81 4.03 -1.25
C ARG A 175 32.35 2.82 -0.44
N GLY A 176 31.09 2.39 -0.57
CA GLY A 176 30.51 1.29 0.18
C GLY A 176 30.16 1.61 1.64
N LYS A 177 30.20 2.89 2.04
CA LYS A 177 29.86 3.39 3.37
C LYS A 177 28.35 3.63 3.49
N LEU A 178 27.58 2.54 3.39
CA LEU A 178 26.13 2.60 3.25
C LEU A 178 25.42 3.17 4.50
N PRO A 179 25.80 2.85 5.75
CA PRO A 179 25.14 3.42 6.92
C PRO A 179 25.35 4.94 7.05
N GLN A 180 26.51 5.44 6.63
CA GLN A 180 26.77 6.88 6.58
C GLN A 180 25.98 7.54 5.45
N ALA A 181 25.92 6.92 4.27
CA ALA A 181 25.07 7.40 3.18
C ALA A 181 23.59 7.51 3.60
N SER A 182 23.10 6.56 4.41
CA SER A 182 21.74 6.61 5.00
C SER A 182 21.50 7.83 5.89
N VAL A 183 22.50 8.30 6.63
CA VAL A 183 22.38 9.54 7.43
C VAL A 183 22.24 10.74 6.52
N PHE A 184 23.11 10.86 5.50
CA PHE A 184 23.08 12.01 4.60
C PHE A 184 21.81 12.06 3.73
N ILE A 185 21.29 10.92 3.28
CA ILE A 185 20.02 10.90 2.53
C ILE A 185 18.83 11.24 3.44
N ALA A 186 18.87 10.82 4.71
CA ALA A 186 17.86 11.21 5.70
C ALA A 186 17.87 12.71 5.98
N LEU A 187 19.06 13.31 6.13
CA LEU A 187 19.21 14.76 6.24
C LEU A 187 18.70 15.47 4.97
N ALA A 188 19.08 14.99 3.78
CA ALA A 188 18.59 15.54 2.52
C ALA A 188 17.05 15.47 2.42
N LEU A 189 16.45 14.38 2.89
CA LEU A 189 14.99 14.20 2.90
C LEU A 189 14.31 15.23 3.79
N LEU A 190 14.90 15.56 4.93
CA LEU A 190 14.42 16.61 5.83
C LEU A 190 14.65 18.03 5.31
N LEU A 191 15.47 18.21 4.27
CA LEU A 191 15.59 19.48 3.56
C LEU A 191 14.56 19.58 2.44
N LYS A 192 14.41 18.53 1.63
CA LYS A 192 13.52 18.49 0.47
C LYS A 192 13.01 17.06 0.18
N PRO A 193 11.70 16.86 -0.07
CA PRO A 193 11.13 15.54 -0.42
C PRO A 193 11.79 14.85 -1.63
N GLN A 194 12.36 15.65 -2.55
CA GLN A 194 13.05 15.20 -3.76
C GLN A 194 14.22 14.25 -3.45
N ALA A 195 14.74 14.21 -2.22
CA ALA A 195 15.75 13.23 -1.80
C ALA A 195 15.30 11.77 -1.98
N LEU A 196 14.00 11.48 -1.89
CA LEU A 196 13.45 10.12 -2.06
C LEU A 196 13.85 9.51 -3.40
N LEU A 197 13.98 10.33 -4.44
CA LEU A 197 14.39 9.92 -5.77
C LEU A 197 15.78 9.28 -5.76
N PHE A 198 16.70 9.77 -4.93
CA PHE A 198 18.05 9.22 -4.83
C PHE A 198 18.15 8.01 -3.88
N GLY A 199 17.18 7.86 -2.96
CA GLY A 199 17.13 6.76 -2.00
C GLY A 199 17.03 5.37 -2.66
N ILE A 200 16.47 5.27 -3.87
CA ILE A 200 16.35 4.00 -4.60
C ILE A 200 17.71 3.36 -4.88
N PHE A 201 18.73 4.17 -5.23
CA PHE A 201 20.07 3.65 -5.51
C PHE A 201 20.72 3.08 -4.25
N LEU A 202 20.58 3.80 -3.13
CA LEU A 202 21.10 3.36 -1.85
C LEU A 202 20.41 2.07 -1.41
N LEU A 203 19.08 1.99 -1.55
CA LEU A 203 18.30 0.79 -1.22
C LEU A 203 18.78 -0.42 -2.02
N ILE A 204 19.02 -0.26 -3.34
CA ILE A 204 19.56 -1.33 -4.20
C ILE A 204 20.90 -1.83 -3.64
N ASP A 205 21.82 -0.94 -3.27
CA ASP A 205 23.13 -1.34 -2.76
C ASP A 205 23.07 -1.98 -1.38
N VAL A 206 22.23 -1.46 -0.49
CA VAL A 206 22.01 -1.98 0.87
C VAL A 206 21.44 -3.40 0.79
N ILE A 207 20.41 -3.63 -0.02
CA ILE A 207 19.84 -4.97 -0.25
C ILE A 207 20.88 -5.91 -0.87
N ARG A 208 21.66 -5.43 -1.85
CA ARG A 208 22.66 -6.25 -2.55
C ARG A 208 23.88 -6.58 -1.71
N LYS A 209 24.22 -5.78 -0.69
CA LYS A 209 25.35 -6.06 0.20
C LYS A 209 25.18 -7.40 0.93
N ARG A 210 23.94 -7.90 1.04
CA ARG A 210 23.58 -9.19 1.67
C ARG A 210 24.13 -9.35 3.10
N ASN A 211 24.44 -8.24 3.76
CA ASN A 211 24.93 -8.20 5.12
C ASN A 211 23.86 -7.54 6.00
N MET A 212 23.32 -8.30 6.95
CA MET A 212 22.25 -7.85 7.84
C MET A 212 22.67 -6.66 8.69
N MET A 213 23.91 -6.64 9.21
CA MET A 213 24.37 -5.53 10.05
C MET A 213 24.48 -4.24 9.25
N VAL A 214 24.94 -4.30 8.00
CA VAL A 214 24.96 -3.12 7.13
C VAL A 214 23.54 -2.66 6.81
N TRP A 215 22.62 -3.59 6.54
CA TRP A 215 21.21 -3.28 6.29
C TRP A 215 20.56 -2.62 7.51
N LEU A 216 20.68 -3.24 8.68
CA LEU A 216 20.10 -2.79 9.93
C LEU A 216 20.70 -1.45 10.37
N LEU A 217 22.03 -1.30 10.29
CA LEU A 217 22.68 -0.02 10.58
C LEU A 217 22.24 1.08 9.60
N SER A 218 22.08 0.77 8.31
CA SER A 218 21.59 1.73 7.31
C SER A 218 20.15 2.15 7.55
N VAL A 219 19.27 1.23 7.96
CA VAL A 219 17.87 1.55 8.28
C VAL A 219 17.80 2.33 9.60
N LEU A 220 18.45 1.83 10.65
CA LEU A 220 18.45 2.48 11.95
C LEU A 220 19.10 3.87 11.89
N SER A 221 20.22 4.04 11.18
CA SER A 221 20.85 5.35 11.08
C SER A 221 19.97 6.36 10.34
N GLY A 222 19.29 5.94 9.25
CA GLY A 222 18.35 6.79 8.53
C GLY A 222 17.13 7.17 9.40
N VAL A 223 16.48 6.19 10.02
CA VAL A 223 15.29 6.40 10.86
C VAL A 223 15.64 7.22 12.11
N ALA A 224 16.74 6.91 12.79
CA ALA A 224 17.20 7.66 13.96
C ALA A 224 17.52 9.11 13.59
N THR A 225 18.14 9.36 12.42
CA THR A 225 18.39 10.73 11.94
C THR A 225 17.09 11.49 11.75
N ILE A 226 16.09 10.89 11.09
CA ILE A 226 14.77 11.51 10.90
C ILE A 226 14.10 11.82 12.24
N ALA A 227 14.08 10.84 13.15
CA ALA A 227 13.44 10.98 14.45
C ALA A 227 14.11 12.06 15.30
N VAL A 228 15.44 12.04 15.42
CA VAL A 228 16.20 13.00 16.25
C VAL A 228 16.08 14.42 15.72
N VAL A 229 16.28 14.61 14.41
CA VAL A 229 16.23 15.97 13.81
C VAL A 229 14.81 16.54 13.83
N SER A 230 13.78 15.69 13.75
CA SER A 230 12.38 16.13 13.79
C SER A 230 11.82 16.24 15.21
N LEU A 231 12.53 15.75 16.24
CA LEU A 231 12.03 15.69 17.62
C LEU A 231 11.57 17.04 18.17
N PRO A 232 12.33 18.15 18.00
CA PRO A 232 11.90 19.47 18.50
C PRO A 232 10.59 19.96 17.88
N PHE A 233 10.21 19.46 16.71
CA PHE A 233 8.97 19.83 16.03
C PHE A 233 7.82 18.86 16.34
N ALA A 234 8.09 17.70 16.93
CA ALA A 234 7.10 16.64 17.13
C ALA A 234 6.29 16.81 18.43
N VAL A 235 6.77 17.62 19.38
CA VAL A 235 6.12 17.80 20.70
C VAL A 235 4.71 18.38 20.52
N GLY A 236 3.72 17.75 21.16
CA GLY A 236 2.31 18.16 21.07
C GLY A 236 1.60 17.75 19.76
N ARG A 237 2.24 16.95 18.89
CA ARG A 237 1.64 16.48 17.63
C ARG A 237 1.32 14.98 17.69
N GLY A 238 0.28 14.57 16.96
CA GLY A 238 -0.09 13.16 16.81
C GLY A 238 0.96 12.34 16.06
N TYR A 239 0.91 11.02 16.24
CA TYR A 239 1.75 10.08 15.49
C TYR A 239 1.50 10.24 13.98
N GLY A 240 2.57 10.27 13.18
CA GLY A 240 2.46 10.40 11.72
C GLY A 240 2.33 11.83 11.18
N TRP A 241 2.46 12.87 12.00
CA TRP A 241 2.40 14.28 11.53
C TRP A 241 3.38 14.57 10.37
N LEU A 242 4.56 13.95 10.38
CA LEU A 242 5.55 14.11 9.32
C LEU A 242 5.04 13.51 8.01
N ILE A 243 4.32 12.39 8.06
CA ILE A 243 3.68 11.77 6.89
C ILE A 243 2.63 12.74 6.32
N VAL A 244 1.78 13.32 7.18
CA VAL A 244 0.78 14.31 6.77
C VAL A 244 1.44 15.51 6.09
N LEU A 245 2.55 16.02 6.63
CA LEU A 245 3.34 17.10 6.04
C LEU A 245 3.83 16.73 4.63
N TYR A 246 4.54 15.61 4.49
CA TYR A 246 5.05 15.16 3.19
C TYR A 246 3.93 14.86 2.18
N SER A 247 2.82 14.26 2.62
CA SER A 247 1.65 14.02 1.77
C SER A 247 1.02 15.32 1.28
N GLY A 248 0.92 16.34 2.14
CA GLY A 248 0.48 17.68 1.77
C GLY A 248 1.41 18.32 0.73
N THR A 249 2.72 18.34 0.98
CA THR A 249 3.71 18.90 0.06
C THR A 249 3.68 18.22 -1.32
N LEU A 250 3.52 16.90 -1.37
CA LEU A 250 3.44 16.15 -2.65
C LEU A 250 2.11 16.39 -3.39
N ALA A 251 1.05 16.77 -2.69
CA ALA A 251 -0.25 17.07 -3.28
C ALA A 251 -0.27 18.45 -3.97
N SER A 252 0.57 19.39 -3.54
CA SER A 252 0.67 20.74 -4.08
C SER A 252 0.92 20.78 -5.60
N TYR A 253 0.51 21.90 -6.21
CA TYR A 253 0.71 22.26 -7.63
C TYR A 253 0.31 21.17 -8.64
N PRO A 254 -0.99 20.84 -8.78
CA PRO A 254 -1.49 19.75 -9.64
C PRO A 254 -1.45 20.05 -11.16
N TYR A 255 -0.36 20.65 -11.65
CA TYR A 255 -0.20 21.01 -13.07
C TYR A 255 0.70 20.02 -13.82
N ALA A 256 0.53 19.96 -15.14
CA ALA A 256 1.38 19.17 -16.03
C ALA A 256 2.82 19.72 -16.06
N SER A 257 3.01 21.03 -16.13
CA SER A 257 4.30 21.70 -15.95
C SER A 257 4.10 23.09 -15.34
N LEU A 258 5.05 23.60 -14.57
CA LEU A 258 5.06 24.97 -14.04
C LEU A 258 6.36 25.66 -14.44
N ASN A 259 6.31 26.44 -15.52
CA ASN A 259 7.44 27.14 -16.15
C ASN A 259 8.66 26.25 -16.48
N ALA A 260 8.59 24.93 -16.31
CA ALA A 260 9.67 24.02 -16.60
C ALA A 260 9.74 23.73 -18.10
N PHE A 261 10.89 24.03 -18.72
CA PHE A 261 11.11 23.84 -20.15
C PHE A 261 11.41 22.35 -20.45
N ASN A 262 10.35 21.54 -20.41
CA ASN A 262 10.41 20.07 -20.47
C ASN A 262 9.42 19.50 -21.51
N LEU A 263 9.30 18.16 -21.58
CA LEU A 263 8.39 17.50 -22.53
C LEU A 263 6.92 17.88 -22.31
N MET A 264 6.52 18.05 -21.05
CA MET A 264 5.14 18.43 -20.73
C MET A 264 4.84 19.84 -21.25
N ALA A 265 5.73 20.81 -21.03
CA ALA A 265 5.60 22.15 -21.59
C ALA A 265 5.65 22.17 -23.12
N LEU A 266 6.52 21.37 -23.74
CA LEU A 266 6.60 21.22 -25.21
C LEU A 266 5.28 20.77 -25.84
N LEU A 267 4.53 19.92 -25.13
CA LEU A 267 3.20 19.44 -25.54
C LEU A 267 2.07 20.43 -25.18
N GLY A 268 2.41 21.62 -24.68
CA GLY A 268 1.47 22.64 -24.24
C GLY A 268 0.91 22.38 -22.84
N GLY A 269 1.64 21.72 -21.95
CA GLY A 269 1.22 21.43 -20.58
C GLY A 269 1.52 22.53 -19.55
N ASN A 270 2.09 23.67 -19.94
CA ASN A 270 2.45 24.71 -18.98
C ASN A 270 1.21 25.33 -18.31
N PHE A 271 1.14 25.29 -16.98
CA PHE A 271 -0.03 25.71 -16.16
C PHE A 271 -1.36 25.03 -16.52
N ILE A 272 -1.32 23.89 -17.20
CA ILE A 272 -2.51 23.08 -17.49
C ILE A 272 -2.68 22.04 -16.39
N ASP A 273 -3.92 21.80 -15.95
CA ASP A 273 -4.24 20.75 -14.98
C ASP A 273 -3.71 19.39 -15.49
N MET A 274 -3.03 18.64 -14.63
CA MET A 274 -2.44 17.35 -15.02
C MET A 274 -3.46 16.32 -15.51
N LYS A 275 -4.75 16.48 -15.18
CA LYS A 275 -5.85 15.62 -15.66
C LYS A 275 -6.30 15.96 -17.08
N SER A 276 -5.92 17.12 -17.63
CA SER A 276 -6.22 17.48 -19.01
C SER A 276 -5.47 16.58 -19.99
N SER A 277 -6.06 16.37 -21.17
CA SER A 277 -5.55 15.45 -22.19
C SER A 277 -4.85 16.15 -23.35
N VAL A 278 -3.78 15.51 -23.83
CA VAL A 278 -3.12 15.79 -25.10
C VAL A 278 -3.06 14.47 -25.87
N LEU A 279 -3.44 14.46 -27.16
CA LEU A 279 -3.53 13.22 -27.96
C LEU A 279 -4.38 12.11 -27.29
N HIS A 280 -5.51 12.48 -26.66
CA HIS A 280 -6.40 11.59 -25.90
C HIS A 280 -5.79 10.92 -24.66
N ILE A 281 -4.60 11.32 -24.22
CA ILE A 281 -3.96 10.83 -23.00
C ILE A 281 -3.77 12.00 -22.02
N SER A 282 -4.20 11.85 -20.77
CA SER A 282 -3.96 12.89 -19.76
C SER A 282 -2.47 13.03 -19.44
N TYR A 283 -1.98 14.23 -19.15
CA TYR A 283 -0.59 14.43 -18.72
C TYR A 283 -0.21 13.60 -17.49
N GLN A 284 -1.14 13.38 -16.57
CA GLN A 284 -0.97 12.50 -15.41
C GLN A 284 -0.63 11.07 -15.84
N TRP A 285 -1.43 10.50 -16.75
CA TRP A 285 -1.16 9.17 -17.32
C TRP A 285 0.18 9.12 -18.07
N MET A 286 0.54 10.18 -18.81
CA MET A 286 1.85 10.24 -19.46
C MET A 286 3.00 10.15 -18.45
N GLY A 287 2.94 10.93 -17.36
CA GLY A 287 3.90 10.85 -16.27
C GLY A 287 3.94 9.47 -15.60
N TRP A 288 2.77 8.86 -15.38
CA TRP A 288 2.64 7.54 -14.76
C TRP A 288 3.20 6.40 -15.62
N VAL A 289 3.23 6.55 -16.94
CA VAL A 289 3.83 5.57 -17.86
C VAL A 289 5.32 5.82 -18.03
N LEU A 290 5.74 7.08 -18.25
CA LEU A 290 7.13 7.41 -18.54
C LEU A 290 8.06 7.25 -17.32
N LEU A 291 7.57 7.51 -16.10
CA LEU A 291 8.38 7.36 -14.89
C LEU A 291 8.82 5.90 -14.65
N PRO A 292 7.93 4.88 -14.61
CA PRO A 292 8.35 3.49 -14.45
C PRO A 292 9.32 3.03 -15.54
N LEU A 293 9.07 3.41 -16.80
CA LEU A 293 9.98 3.10 -17.92
C LEU A 293 11.38 3.67 -17.67
N THR A 294 11.44 4.92 -17.22
CA THR A 294 12.68 5.59 -16.84
C THR A 294 13.37 4.87 -15.67
N ILE A 295 12.64 4.53 -14.61
CA ILE A 295 13.20 3.81 -13.44
C ILE A 295 13.79 2.47 -13.88
N VAL A 296 13.07 1.71 -14.71
CA VAL A 296 13.55 0.43 -15.24
C VAL A 296 14.84 0.64 -16.04
N TYR A 297 14.87 1.63 -16.92
CA TYR A 297 16.05 1.95 -17.74
C TYR A 297 17.27 2.35 -16.90
N VAL A 298 17.08 3.28 -15.98
CA VAL A 298 18.11 3.77 -15.06
C VAL A 298 18.61 2.65 -14.14
N CYS A 299 17.72 1.82 -13.58
CA CYS A 299 18.11 0.66 -12.78
C CYS A 299 18.89 -0.36 -13.60
N TYR A 300 18.50 -0.59 -14.86
CA TYR A 300 19.23 -1.45 -15.77
C TYR A 300 20.65 -0.93 -16.04
N LEU A 301 20.79 0.35 -16.39
CA LEU A 301 22.10 1.00 -16.55
C LEU A 301 22.93 0.94 -15.27
N TYR A 302 22.33 1.18 -14.11
CA TYR A 302 23.00 1.09 -12.80
C TYR A 302 23.56 -0.32 -12.54
N ILE A 303 22.77 -1.36 -12.83
CA ILE A 303 23.19 -2.74 -12.64
C ILE A 303 24.30 -3.13 -13.62
N ARG A 304 24.25 -2.62 -14.86
CA ARG A 304 25.23 -2.93 -15.93
C ARG A 304 26.55 -2.19 -15.76
N SER A 305 26.51 -0.95 -15.30
CA SER A 305 27.68 -0.08 -15.10
C SER A 305 28.48 -0.38 -13.82
N ARG A 306 28.21 -1.52 -13.18
CA ARG A 306 28.74 -1.88 -11.86
C ARG A 306 30.27 -1.90 -11.83
N GLY A 307 30.85 -1.27 -10.80
CA GLY A 307 32.29 -1.24 -10.58
C GLY A 307 33.02 -0.14 -11.37
N GLN A 308 32.33 0.52 -12.30
CA GLN A 308 32.88 1.68 -12.99
C GLN A 308 32.74 2.92 -12.10
N ARG A 309 33.84 3.65 -11.91
CA ARG A 309 33.82 4.91 -11.14
C ARG A 309 33.03 5.96 -11.92
N GLY A 310 32.21 6.74 -11.22
CA GLY A 310 31.39 7.80 -11.83
C GLY A 310 30.07 7.33 -12.44
N ALA A 311 29.87 6.03 -12.64
CA ALA A 311 28.63 5.51 -13.21
C ALA A 311 27.40 5.82 -12.35
N LEU A 312 27.48 5.65 -11.03
CA LEU A 312 26.39 6.01 -10.11
C LEU A 312 25.99 7.50 -10.26
N LEU A 313 26.98 8.39 -10.40
CA LEU A 313 26.74 9.83 -10.57
C LEU A 313 26.08 10.14 -11.91
N TYR A 314 26.53 9.50 -13.00
CA TYR A 314 25.92 9.66 -14.31
C TYR A 314 24.48 9.13 -14.34
N VAL A 315 24.26 7.96 -13.74
CA VAL A 315 22.92 7.34 -13.68
C VAL A 315 21.98 8.16 -12.81
N ALA A 316 22.47 8.73 -11.70
CA ALA A 316 21.70 9.67 -10.88
C ALA A 316 21.38 10.98 -11.64
N PHE A 317 22.33 11.52 -12.41
CA PHE A 317 22.10 12.64 -13.33
C PHE A 317 21.00 12.32 -14.34
N LEU A 318 21.08 11.16 -14.99
CA LEU A 318 20.11 10.75 -15.98
C LEU A 318 18.73 10.60 -15.35
N PHE A 319 18.66 10.04 -14.15
CA PHE A 319 17.41 9.85 -13.44
C PHE A 319 16.73 11.17 -13.09
N ILE A 320 17.47 12.13 -12.51
CA ILE A 320 16.86 13.42 -12.13
C ILE A 320 16.47 14.24 -13.37
N THR A 321 17.26 14.18 -14.43
CA THR A 321 16.91 14.80 -15.72
C THR A 321 15.66 14.16 -16.31
N ALA A 322 15.54 12.83 -16.25
CA ALA A 322 14.35 12.14 -16.74
C ALA A 322 13.10 12.47 -15.91
N VAL A 323 13.23 12.63 -14.59
CA VAL A 323 12.13 13.11 -13.74
C VAL A 323 11.69 14.50 -14.19
N PHE A 324 12.62 15.43 -14.38
CA PHE A 324 12.33 16.76 -14.90
C PHE A 324 11.67 16.75 -16.28
N MET A 325 12.14 15.88 -17.19
CA MET A 325 11.63 15.80 -18.55
C MET A 325 10.26 15.15 -18.63
N CYS A 326 10.02 14.09 -17.86
CA CYS A 326 8.92 13.16 -18.11
C CYS A 326 7.83 13.15 -17.04
N MET A 327 8.01 13.77 -15.88
CA MET A 327 6.98 13.85 -14.84
C MET A 327 6.15 15.13 -14.92
N THR A 328 4.94 15.07 -14.35
CA THR A 328 4.13 16.25 -14.07
C THR A 328 4.59 16.95 -12.79
N LYS A 329 4.07 18.16 -12.51
CA LYS A 329 4.39 18.99 -11.33
C LYS A 329 5.85 19.46 -11.26
N MET A 330 6.50 19.61 -12.41
CA MET A 330 7.90 20.03 -12.48
C MET A 330 8.02 21.56 -12.54
N HIS A 331 9.01 22.08 -11.83
CA HIS A 331 9.41 23.49 -11.83
C HIS A 331 10.75 23.68 -12.57
N GLU A 332 10.94 24.85 -13.16
CA GLU A 332 12.11 25.32 -13.91
C GLU A 332 13.45 25.04 -13.23
N ARG A 333 13.48 25.13 -11.90
CA ARG A 333 14.69 24.93 -11.08
C ARG A 333 15.15 23.48 -10.94
N TYR A 334 14.29 22.49 -11.18
CA TYR A 334 14.63 21.08 -10.87
C TYR A 334 15.72 20.48 -11.77
N LEU A 335 15.98 21.07 -12.93
CA LEU A 335 17.11 20.67 -13.78
C LEU A 335 18.48 20.99 -13.15
N HIS A 336 18.52 21.92 -12.18
CA HIS A 336 19.73 22.32 -11.44
C HIS A 336 20.47 21.12 -10.84
N TYR A 337 19.72 20.16 -10.29
CA TYR A 337 20.25 18.95 -9.66
C TYR A 337 21.12 18.11 -10.63
N GLY A 338 20.78 18.13 -11.92
CA GLY A 338 21.50 17.39 -12.95
C GLY A 338 22.90 17.96 -13.22
N LEU A 339 23.09 19.28 -13.13
CA LEU A 339 24.33 19.96 -13.52
C LEU A 339 25.53 19.56 -12.63
N LEU A 340 25.32 19.48 -11.33
CA LEU A 340 26.36 19.02 -10.40
C LEU A 340 26.73 17.56 -10.67
N LEU A 341 25.72 16.71 -10.87
CA LEU A 341 25.90 15.27 -11.05
C LEU A 341 26.61 14.93 -12.38
N VAL A 342 26.24 15.59 -13.47
CA VAL A 342 26.86 15.37 -14.79
C VAL A 342 28.33 15.81 -14.77
N LEU A 343 28.64 16.97 -14.19
CA LEU A 343 30.02 17.46 -14.08
C LEU A 343 30.86 16.56 -13.16
N THR A 344 30.30 16.13 -12.03
CA THR A 344 31.00 15.20 -11.12
C THR A 344 31.22 13.85 -11.79
N SER A 345 30.28 13.37 -12.61
CA SER A 345 30.44 12.12 -13.36
C SER A 345 31.59 12.21 -14.37
N PHE A 346 31.76 13.36 -15.03
CA PHE A 346 32.83 13.61 -15.98
C PHE A 346 34.22 13.48 -15.34
N ILE A 347 34.40 13.91 -14.08
CA ILE A 347 35.68 13.78 -13.34
C ILE A 347 36.21 12.35 -13.37
N TYR A 348 35.31 11.37 -13.30
CA TYR A 348 35.67 9.94 -13.27
C TYR A 348 35.61 9.26 -14.65
N ILE A 349 34.61 9.59 -15.48
CA ILE A 349 34.37 8.92 -16.76
C ILE A 349 35.26 9.49 -17.87
N LYS A 350 35.55 10.80 -17.83
CA LYS A 350 36.44 11.53 -18.75
C LYS A 350 36.02 11.50 -20.23
N ASP A 351 34.76 11.21 -20.51
CA ASP A 351 34.22 11.31 -21.87
C ASP A 351 33.80 12.75 -22.17
N ARG A 352 34.38 13.36 -23.19
CA ARG A 352 34.12 14.76 -23.56
C ARG A 352 32.66 15.03 -23.94
N ARG A 353 31.92 14.01 -24.38
CA ARG A 353 30.48 14.13 -24.69
C ARG A 353 29.65 14.47 -23.44
N ILE A 354 30.12 14.08 -22.26
CA ILE A 354 29.49 14.44 -20.97
C ILE A 354 29.66 15.94 -20.68
N LEU A 355 30.79 16.55 -21.07
CA LEU A 355 30.94 18.01 -20.99
C LEU A 355 29.98 18.72 -21.95
N GLY A 356 29.75 18.17 -23.15
CA GLY A 356 28.73 18.69 -24.07
C GLY A 356 27.33 18.72 -23.43
N LEU A 357 26.95 17.63 -22.74
CA LEU A 357 25.70 17.59 -21.97
C LEU A 357 25.68 18.63 -20.84
N PHE A 358 26.78 18.79 -20.11
CA PHE A 358 26.89 19.82 -19.06
C PHE A 358 26.68 21.23 -19.63
N PHE A 359 27.36 21.60 -20.71
CA PHE A 359 27.23 22.92 -21.31
C PHE A 359 25.83 23.17 -21.86
N GLY A 360 25.27 22.22 -22.61
CA GLY A 360 23.94 22.40 -23.19
C GLY A 360 22.85 22.49 -22.10
N PHE A 361 22.86 21.61 -21.10
CA PHE A 361 21.91 21.72 -19.98
C PHE A 361 22.15 22.95 -19.11
N SER A 362 23.40 23.42 -18.97
CA SER A 362 23.67 24.68 -18.28
C SER A 362 23.07 25.87 -19.02
N LEU A 363 23.20 25.91 -20.35
CA LEU A 363 22.64 26.97 -21.17
C LEU A 363 21.11 26.95 -21.14
N THR A 364 20.48 25.80 -21.39
CA THR A 364 19.02 25.71 -21.40
C THR A 364 18.42 25.96 -20.01
N HIS A 365 19.08 25.48 -18.96
CA HIS A 365 18.66 25.74 -17.58
C HIS A 365 18.80 27.22 -17.20
N PHE A 366 19.91 27.86 -17.60
CA PHE A 366 20.08 29.30 -17.38
C PHE A 366 19.01 30.10 -18.12
N ILE A 367 18.71 29.79 -19.38
CA ILE A 367 17.63 30.46 -20.13
C ILE A 367 16.29 30.30 -19.41
N ASN A 368 15.97 29.08 -18.97
CA ASN A 368 14.71 28.82 -18.26
C ASN A 368 14.60 29.62 -16.95
N ILE A 369 15.65 29.60 -16.12
CA ILE A 369 15.68 30.35 -14.86
C ILE A 369 15.66 31.86 -15.11
N ALA A 370 16.45 32.34 -16.08
CA ALA A 370 16.57 33.76 -16.37
C ALA A 370 15.25 34.34 -16.90
N ASP A 371 14.53 33.62 -17.78
CA ASP A 371 13.23 34.06 -18.29
C ASP A 371 12.21 34.19 -17.15
N VAL A 372 12.13 33.19 -16.26
CA VAL A 372 11.23 33.24 -15.10
C VAL A 372 11.60 34.37 -14.14
N LEU A 373 12.89 34.57 -13.85
CA LEU A 373 13.35 35.68 -12.99
C LEU A 373 13.01 37.04 -13.61
N MET A 374 13.34 37.24 -14.89
CA MET A 374 13.09 38.51 -15.58
C MET A 374 11.61 38.87 -15.59
N ARG A 375 10.73 37.90 -15.85
CA ARG A 375 9.28 38.10 -15.78
C ARG A 375 8.80 38.36 -14.36
N SER A 376 9.36 37.67 -13.35
CA SER A 376 9.01 37.90 -11.94
C SER A 376 9.33 39.32 -11.47
N PHE A 377 10.37 39.96 -12.02
CA PHE A 377 10.66 41.38 -11.73
C PHE A 377 9.59 42.33 -12.28
N HIS A 378 8.81 41.88 -13.26
CA HIS A 378 7.63 42.56 -13.78
C HIS A 378 6.31 42.02 -13.20
N GLN A 379 6.37 41.21 -12.14
CA GLN A 379 5.22 40.56 -11.50
C GLN A 379 4.42 39.64 -12.44
N ASP A 380 5.06 39.16 -13.51
CA ASP A 380 4.53 38.10 -14.38
C ASP A 380 5.17 36.76 -14.00
N TYR A 381 4.36 35.86 -13.41
CA TYR A 381 4.81 34.55 -12.97
C TYR A 381 4.43 33.42 -13.93
N HIS A 382 3.77 33.73 -15.04
CA HIS A 382 3.14 32.74 -15.91
C HIS A 382 3.63 32.86 -17.35
N ILE A 383 4.53 31.96 -17.75
CA ILE A 383 4.94 31.87 -19.15
C ILE A 383 3.76 31.34 -19.99
N PRO A 384 3.35 32.04 -21.06
CA PRO A 384 2.25 31.59 -21.91
C PRO A 384 2.47 30.18 -22.46
N ARG A 385 1.38 29.40 -22.57
CA ARG A 385 1.39 27.99 -22.96
C ARG A 385 2.17 27.69 -24.26
N TYR A 386 2.18 28.62 -25.20
CA TYR A 386 2.84 28.47 -26.50
C TYR A 386 3.93 29.52 -26.72
N ASP A 387 4.56 29.97 -25.63
CA ASP A 387 5.71 30.87 -25.73
C ASP A 387 6.83 30.26 -26.60
N PRO A 388 7.30 30.96 -27.66
CA PRO A 388 8.27 30.40 -28.59
C PRO A 388 9.59 30.01 -27.93
N LEU A 389 10.08 30.80 -26.96
CA LEU A 389 11.34 30.52 -26.28
C LEU A 389 11.22 29.25 -25.44
N MET A 390 10.12 29.12 -24.68
CA MET A 390 9.83 27.92 -23.90
C MET A 390 9.78 26.68 -24.80
N LEU A 391 9.06 26.72 -25.92
CA LEU A 391 8.91 25.57 -26.82
C LEU A 391 10.25 25.16 -27.45
N VAL A 392 11.03 26.12 -27.97
CA VAL A 392 12.33 25.85 -28.59
C VAL A 392 13.30 25.25 -27.58
N VAL A 393 13.42 25.85 -26.39
CA VAL A 393 14.34 25.34 -25.37
C VAL A 393 13.88 23.99 -24.81
N SER A 394 12.56 23.77 -24.68
CA SER A 394 12.01 22.46 -24.31
C SER A 394 12.35 21.38 -25.33
N ALA A 395 12.26 21.69 -26.63
CA ALA A 395 12.64 20.76 -27.70
C ALA A 395 14.14 20.41 -27.65
N ILE A 396 15.00 21.40 -27.45
CA ILE A 396 16.45 21.19 -27.26
C ILE A 396 16.70 20.28 -26.06
N ASN A 397 16.03 20.56 -24.94
CA ASN A 397 16.11 19.76 -23.71
C ASN A 397 15.70 18.29 -23.93
N VAL A 398 14.63 18.03 -24.69
CA VAL A 398 14.20 16.67 -25.06
C VAL A 398 15.25 15.97 -25.92
N ILE A 399 15.82 16.64 -26.92
CA ILE A 399 16.87 16.09 -27.78
C ILE A 399 18.12 15.76 -26.94
N MET A 400 18.53 16.68 -26.07
CA MET A 400 19.67 16.48 -25.17
C MET A 400 19.44 15.32 -24.20
N PHE A 401 18.22 15.18 -23.67
CA PHE A 401 17.86 14.07 -22.80
C PHE A 401 17.91 12.73 -23.54
N ALA A 402 17.37 12.66 -24.76
CA ALA A 402 17.48 11.47 -25.60
C ALA A 402 18.96 11.12 -25.88
N TYR A 403 19.79 12.13 -26.17
CA TYR A 403 21.23 11.95 -26.33
C TYR A 403 21.91 11.45 -25.05
N ALA A 404 21.52 11.94 -23.87
CA ALA A 404 22.03 11.45 -22.59
C ALA A 404 21.68 9.98 -22.35
N CYS A 405 20.46 9.54 -22.68
CA CYS A 405 20.10 8.13 -22.64
C CYS A 405 21.00 7.29 -23.57
N ILE A 406 21.13 7.70 -24.84
CA ILE A 406 21.97 7.00 -25.83
C ILE A 406 23.42 6.93 -25.35
N LEU A 407 23.97 8.03 -24.85
CA LEU A 407 25.34 8.06 -24.34
C LEU A 407 25.52 7.12 -23.14
N GLY A 408 24.58 7.10 -22.19
CA GLY A 408 24.60 6.17 -21.06
C GLY A 408 24.60 4.70 -21.50
N TRP A 409 23.81 4.36 -22.53
CA TRP A 409 23.81 3.02 -23.10
C TRP A 409 25.15 2.64 -23.71
N ARG A 410 25.72 3.51 -24.56
CA ARG A 410 27.03 3.29 -25.21
C ARG A 410 28.14 3.11 -24.17
N LEU A 411 28.16 3.98 -23.16
CA LEU A 411 29.18 3.97 -22.12
C LEU A 411 29.14 2.71 -21.25
N PHE A 412 27.95 2.22 -20.90
CA PHE A 412 27.81 1.19 -19.86
C PHE A 412 27.33 -0.18 -20.33
N VAL A 413 26.76 -0.28 -21.53
CA VAL A 413 26.19 -1.53 -22.05
C VAL A 413 27.02 -2.06 -23.22
N GLU A 414 27.22 -1.25 -24.27
CA GLU A 414 27.96 -1.66 -25.48
C GLU A 414 29.45 -1.89 -25.18
N SER A 415 30.10 -0.97 -24.45
CA SER A 415 31.52 -1.09 -24.06
C SER A 415 31.84 -2.36 -23.24
N GLN A 416 30.84 -2.90 -22.53
CA GLN A 416 30.96 -4.15 -21.76
C GLN A 416 30.77 -5.40 -22.62
N GLN A 417 30.07 -5.30 -23.75
CA GLN A 417 29.95 -6.38 -24.73
C GLN A 417 31.26 -6.53 -25.51
N GLU A 418 31.87 -5.43 -25.95
CA GLU A 418 33.17 -5.45 -26.65
C GLU A 418 34.30 -6.03 -25.78
N LYS A 419 34.40 -5.61 -24.50
CA LYS A 419 35.38 -6.17 -23.54
C LYS A 419 35.19 -7.65 -23.20
N LYS A 420 34.02 -8.21 -23.49
CA LYS A 420 33.73 -9.64 -23.29
C LYS A 420 34.15 -10.51 -24.48
N VAL A 421 34.38 -9.91 -25.64
CA VAL A 421 34.83 -10.60 -26.86
C VAL A 421 36.36 -10.79 -26.85
N GLU A 422 37.12 -9.94 -26.15
CA GLU A 422 38.60 -9.97 -26.14
C GLU A 422 39.27 -10.78 -25.01
N ASN A 423 38.53 -11.42 -24.09
CA ASN A 423 39.13 -12.26 -23.05
C ASN A 423 38.81 -13.75 -23.28
N PRO A 424 39.77 -14.59 -23.72
CA PRO A 424 39.61 -16.03 -23.62
C PRO A 424 39.67 -16.41 -22.15
N VAL A 425 38.64 -17.09 -21.65
CA VAL A 425 38.57 -17.56 -20.26
C VAL A 425 39.06 -19.02 -20.21
N PRO A 426 40.19 -19.34 -19.54
CA PRO A 426 40.46 -20.70 -19.10
C PRO A 426 39.80 -20.95 -17.74
N HIS A 427 39.49 -22.22 -17.43
CA HIS A 427 38.98 -22.78 -16.16
C HIS A 427 37.48 -22.82 -15.83
N ARG A 428 36.54 -22.37 -16.69
CA ARG A 428 35.10 -22.43 -16.36
C ARG A 428 34.33 -23.65 -16.90
N ALA A 429 34.95 -24.50 -17.71
CA ALA A 429 34.29 -25.62 -18.38
C ALA A 429 33.94 -26.79 -17.42
N LYS A 430 34.90 -27.24 -16.57
CA LYS A 430 34.68 -28.36 -15.63
C LYS A 430 33.55 -28.10 -14.60
N GLN A 431 33.33 -26.84 -14.19
CA GLN A 431 32.28 -26.48 -13.22
C GLN A 431 30.89 -26.26 -13.86
N LYS A 432 30.84 -26.03 -15.18
CA LYS A 432 29.59 -25.79 -15.94
C LYS A 432 28.85 -27.09 -16.24
N ASN A 433 29.57 -28.15 -16.61
CA ASN A 433 28.97 -29.44 -16.97
C ASN A 433 28.36 -30.14 -15.75
N HIS A 434 29.01 -30.08 -14.58
CA HIS A 434 28.46 -30.65 -13.35
C HIS A 434 27.20 -29.89 -12.87
N LYS A 435 27.22 -28.54 -12.91
CA LYS A 435 26.04 -27.71 -12.62
C LYS A 435 24.92 -27.86 -13.65
N ALA A 436 25.22 -28.13 -14.92
CA ALA A 436 24.21 -28.41 -15.92
C ALA A 436 23.48 -29.73 -15.61
N SER A 437 24.23 -30.78 -15.26
CA SER A 437 23.69 -32.09 -14.88
C SER A 437 22.81 -32.04 -13.60
N GLU A 438 23.22 -31.31 -12.57
CA GLU A 438 22.42 -31.13 -11.35
C GLU A 438 21.13 -30.33 -11.60
N ARG A 439 21.22 -29.31 -12.46
CA ARG A 439 20.15 -28.33 -12.65
C ARG A 439 19.00 -28.89 -13.47
N TRP A 440 19.24 -29.84 -14.37
CA TRP A 440 18.18 -30.45 -15.17
C TRP A 440 17.62 -31.72 -14.52
N ASN A 441 18.44 -32.47 -13.78
CA ASN A 441 17.94 -33.47 -12.84
C ASN A 441 16.93 -32.85 -11.85
N ALA A 442 17.12 -31.59 -11.44
CA ALA A 442 16.15 -30.85 -10.62
C ALA A 442 14.83 -30.47 -11.35
N ILE A 443 14.80 -30.44 -12.69
CA ILE A 443 13.58 -30.18 -13.49
C ILE A 443 12.64 -31.40 -13.45
N PHE A 444 13.20 -32.61 -13.37
CA PHE A 444 12.45 -33.87 -13.36
C PHE A 444 12.43 -34.58 -12.01
N LYS A 445 13.22 -34.12 -11.03
CA LYS A 445 12.99 -34.50 -9.63
C LYS A 445 11.54 -34.15 -9.31
N PRO A 446 10.76 -35.10 -8.76
CA PRO A 446 9.44 -34.77 -8.26
C PRO A 446 9.60 -33.59 -7.29
N SER A 447 8.66 -32.64 -7.31
CA SER A 447 8.67 -31.59 -6.28
C SER A 447 8.76 -32.26 -4.91
N GLU A 448 9.36 -31.60 -3.91
CA GLU A 448 9.32 -32.12 -2.52
C GLU A 448 7.89 -32.53 -2.12
N ASP A 449 6.88 -31.81 -2.65
CA ASP A 449 5.45 -32.08 -2.54
C ASP A 449 5.00 -33.42 -3.18
N MET A 450 5.63 -33.88 -4.28
CA MET A 450 5.40 -35.21 -4.86
C MET A 450 6.10 -36.34 -4.09
N ILE A 451 7.33 -36.10 -3.61
CA ILE A 451 8.07 -37.08 -2.78
C ILE A 451 7.35 -37.27 -1.44
N GLU A 452 6.84 -36.19 -0.84
CA GLU A 452 5.98 -36.27 0.35
C GLU A 452 4.62 -36.92 0.07
N ARG A 453 4.05 -36.75 -1.14
CA ARG A 453 2.80 -37.42 -1.56
C ARG A 453 2.96 -38.92 -1.76
N SER A 454 4.09 -39.40 -2.27
CA SER A 454 4.34 -40.84 -2.42
C SER A 454 4.80 -41.49 -1.11
N ALA A 455 5.43 -40.73 -0.22
CA ALA A 455 5.91 -41.20 1.08
C ALA A 455 4.87 -41.11 2.21
N ARG A 456 3.85 -40.22 2.11
CA ARG A 456 2.75 -40.12 3.07
C ARG A 456 1.49 -40.77 2.50
N GLY A 457 0.76 -41.52 3.33
CA GLY A 457 -0.55 -42.09 3.01
C GLY A 457 -1.64 -41.03 2.75
N ARG A 458 -2.89 -41.29 3.17
CA ARG A 458 -4.03 -40.38 2.96
C ARG A 458 -3.71 -38.92 3.38
N PHE A 459 -4.11 -37.93 2.57
CA PHE A 459 -3.88 -36.49 2.85
C PHE A 459 -4.45 -36.05 4.20
N PHE A 460 -5.61 -36.61 4.57
CA PHE A 460 -6.17 -36.56 5.91
C PHE A 460 -5.86 -37.86 6.65
N SER A 461 -5.17 -37.72 7.78
CA SER A 461 -5.03 -38.77 8.78
C SER A 461 -6.19 -38.71 9.79
N LYS A 462 -6.35 -39.76 10.62
CA LYS A 462 -7.30 -39.74 11.75
C LYS A 462 -7.04 -38.57 12.71
N LYS A 463 -5.77 -38.15 12.86
CA LYS A 463 -5.39 -36.98 13.67
C LYS A 463 -5.90 -35.68 13.06
N ASP A 464 -5.86 -35.54 11.73
CA ASP A 464 -6.36 -34.34 11.06
C ASP A 464 -7.86 -34.17 11.26
N VAL A 465 -8.63 -35.27 11.17
CA VAL A 465 -10.08 -35.27 11.43
C VAL A 465 -10.37 -34.88 12.88
N LEU A 466 -9.60 -35.42 13.84
CA LEU A 466 -9.75 -35.08 15.25
C LEU A 466 -9.40 -33.61 15.53
N TYR A 467 -8.22 -33.14 15.14
CA TYR A 467 -7.73 -31.78 15.40
C TYR A 467 -8.65 -30.73 14.78
N LEU A 468 -8.99 -30.91 13.51
CA LEU A 468 -9.86 -29.97 12.80
C LEU A 468 -11.30 -30.06 13.32
N GLY A 469 -11.82 -31.27 13.53
CA GLY A 469 -13.19 -31.48 14.02
C GLY A 469 -13.41 -30.85 15.39
N VAL A 470 -12.52 -31.10 16.35
CA VAL A 470 -12.59 -30.49 17.69
C VAL A 470 -12.52 -28.96 17.61
N LEU A 471 -11.56 -28.41 16.85
CA LEU A 471 -11.40 -26.96 16.73
C LEU A 471 -12.63 -26.30 16.10
N VAL A 472 -13.18 -26.88 15.04
CA VAL A 472 -14.38 -26.38 14.35
C VAL A 472 -15.60 -26.47 15.26
N VAL A 473 -15.82 -27.57 15.97
CA VAL A 473 -16.96 -27.71 16.89
C VAL A 473 -16.88 -26.68 18.02
N ILE A 474 -15.72 -26.58 18.70
CA ILE A 474 -15.51 -25.61 19.78
C ILE A 474 -15.74 -24.19 19.28
N TYR A 475 -15.12 -23.82 18.15
CA TYR A 475 -15.29 -22.48 17.61
C TYR A 475 -16.73 -22.21 17.16
N THR A 476 -17.41 -23.19 16.57
CA THR A 476 -18.81 -23.04 16.14
C THR A 476 -19.70 -22.73 17.35
N ILE A 477 -19.52 -23.45 18.47
CA ILE A 477 -20.24 -23.18 19.71
C ILE A 477 -19.94 -21.75 20.19
N ILE A 478 -18.67 -21.34 20.25
CA ILE A 478 -18.25 -20.01 20.70
C ILE A 478 -18.78 -18.89 19.78
N ALA A 479 -18.74 -19.11 18.46
CA ALA A 479 -19.14 -18.14 17.44
C ALA A 479 -20.67 -17.95 17.40
N LEU A 480 -21.43 -19.03 17.57
CA LEU A 480 -22.90 -18.99 17.59
C LEU A 480 -23.49 -18.57 18.94
N PHE A 481 -22.71 -18.68 20.02
CA PHE A 481 -23.16 -18.25 21.34
C PHE A 481 -23.48 -16.75 21.37
N HIS A 482 -24.71 -16.39 21.78
CA HIS A 482 -25.19 -15.00 21.81
C HIS A 482 -25.00 -14.26 20.47
N LEU A 483 -25.27 -14.92 19.35
CA LEU A 483 -25.11 -14.28 18.03
C LEU A 483 -26.15 -13.18 17.77
N GLY A 484 -27.39 -13.41 18.20
CA GLY A 484 -28.51 -12.48 18.06
C GLY A 484 -29.81 -13.10 18.55
N GLY A 485 -30.84 -12.29 18.78
CA GLY A 485 -32.18 -12.78 19.08
C GLY A 485 -32.83 -13.45 17.87
N HIS A 486 -33.64 -14.47 18.13
CA HIS A 486 -34.35 -15.27 17.13
C HIS A 486 -35.75 -14.76 16.80
N LYS A 487 -36.16 -13.66 17.44
CA LYS A 487 -37.47 -13.02 17.26
C LYS A 487 -37.27 -11.53 17.13
N ALA A 488 -38.07 -10.92 16.26
CA ALA A 488 -38.23 -9.49 16.11
C ALA A 488 -39.67 -9.24 15.61
N PRO A 489 -40.19 -8.02 15.76
CA PRO A 489 -41.49 -7.66 15.21
C PRO A 489 -41.57 -7.92 13.70
N THR A 490 -42.70 -8.45 13.24
CA THR A 490 -42.97 -8.84 11.86
C THR A 490 -44.20 -8.16 11.28
N THR A 491 -45.19 -7.86 12.10
CA THR A 491 -46.34 -7.05 11.70
C THR A 491 -45.93 -5.57 11.71
N PHE A 492 -46.62 -4.75 10.92
CA PHE A 492 -46.36 -3.31 10.87
C PHE A 492 -47.61 -2.52 10.53
N TRP A 493 -47.51 -1.22 10.76
CA TRP A 493 -48.37 -0.17 10.22
C TRP A 493 -47.50 0.84 9.47
N LYS A 494 -47.89 1.15 8.24
CA LYS A 494 -47.23 2.11 7.37
C LYS A 494 -48.21 3.25 7.05
N PRO A 495 -48.14 4.36 7.81
CA PRO A 495 -48.99 5.53 7.57
C PRO A 495 -48.64 6.19 6.23
N THR A 496 -49.61 6.86 5.62
CA THR A 496 -49.46 7.54 4.33
C THR A 496 -49.47 9.06 4.44
N ASN A 497 -50.13 9.60 5.47
CA ASN A 497 -50.38 11.02 5.68
C ASN A 497 -49.80 11.53 7.01
N ALA A 498 -49.55 12.84 7.06
CA ALA A 498 -49.25 13.52 8.30
C ALA A 498 -50.51 13.66 9.18
N GLY A 499 -50.38 13.55 10.49
CA GLY A 499 -51.48 13.73 11.45
C GLY A 499 -52.32 12.49 11.72
N GLU A 500 -52.04 11.37 11.05
CA GLU A 500 -52.60 10.07 11.39
C GLU A 500 -52.25 9.71 12.84
N THR A 501 -53.26 9.27 13.59
CA THR A 501 -53.16 9.21 15.05
C THR A 501 -53.74 7.91 15.59
N VAL A 502 -52.99 7.29 16.50
CA VAL A 502 -53.40 6.08 17.24
C VAL A 502 -53.34 6.37 18.73
N ILE A 503 -54.43 6.10 19.46
CA ILE A 503 -54.52 6.30 20.91
C ILE A 503 -54.64 4.94 21.60
N ALA A 504 -53.69 4.63 22.47
CA ALA A 504 -53.71 3.46 23.34
C ALA A 504 -54.29 3.80 24.71
N ASP A 505 -55.30 3.05 25.17
CA ASP A 505 -55.83 3.09 26.54
C ASP A 505 -55.17 2.00 27.39
N LEU A 506 -54.57 2.39 28.50
CA LEU A 506 -53.91 1.51 29.46
C LEU A 506 -54.89 0.93 30.50
N GLY A 507 -56.17 1.29 30.45
CA GLY A 507 -57.23 0.82 31.34
C GLY A 507 -57.33 1.58 32.67
N GLY A 508 -56.24 2.22 33.10
CA GLY A 508 -56.16 3.06 34.29
C GLY A 508 -54.97 4.03 34.23
N PRO A 509 -54.84 4.96 35.20
CA PRO A 509 -53.68 5.84 35.29
C PRO A 509 -52.44 5.06 35.75
N HIS A 510 -51.34 5.20 35.01
CA HIS A 510 -50.04 4.58 35.30
C HIS A 510 -48.92 5.62 35.25
N ASN A 511 -47.84 5.40 36.01
CA ASN A 511 -46.62 6.18 35.89
C ASN A 511 -45.76 5.61 34.76
N ILE A 512 -45.84 6.19 33.56
CA ILE A 512 -45.11 5.75 32.37
C ILE A 512 -43.64 6.16 32.48
N THR A 513 -42.79 5.17 32.68
CA THR A 513 -41.33 5.34 32.81
C THR A 513 -40.61 5.21 31.49
N ARG A 514 -41.11 4.41 30.54
CA ARG A 514 -40.41 4.11 29.28
C ARG A 514 -41.37 3.69 28.17
N ILE A 515 -41.03 4.06 26.94
CA ILE A 515 -41.67 3.55 25.74
C ILE A 515 -40.57 3.09 24.76
N ASN A 516 -40.72 1.88 24.24
CA ASN A 516 -39.84 1.31 23.23
C ASN A 516 -40.63 1.08 21.94
N SER A 517 -40.16 1.63 20.82
CA SER A 517 -40.78 1.49 19.50
C SER A 517 -39.80 0.94 18.47
N PHE A 518 -40.20 -0.08 17.72
CA PHE A 518 -39.33 -0.72 16.73
C PHE A 518 -39.41 -0.05 15.36
N ALA A 519 -38.25 0.36 14.84
CA ALA A 519 -38.14 1.00 13.54
C ALA A 519 -37.91 -0.02 12.41
N GLY A 520 -38.79 0.01 11.40
CA GLY A 520 -38.66 -0.79 10.18
C GLY A 520 -37.85 -0.10 9.08
N VAL A 521 -38.10 -0.49 7.82
CA VAL A 521 -37.48 0.15 6.64
C VAL A 521 -38.11 1.52 6.38
N GLY A 522 -37.33 2.46 5.85
CA GLY A 522 -37.78 3.80 5.45
C GLY A 522 -37.56 4.87 6.52
N GLU A 523 -38.02 6.09 6.23
CA GLU A 523 -37.73 7.27 7.06
C GLU A 523 -39.01 8.05 7.38
N GLY A 524 -39.07 8.62 8.59
CA GLY A 524 -40.16 9.44 9.08
C GLY A 524 -39.99 9.89 10.53
N SER A 525 -41.02 10.54 11.07
CA SER A 525 -41.07 11.00 12.46
C SER A 525 -42.48 10.88 13.02
N TYR A 526 -42.56 10.59 14.31
CA TYR A 526 -43.81 10.48 15.06
C TYR A 526 -43.60 10.95 16.49
N SER A 527 -44.68 11.33 17.16
CA SER A 527 -44.64 11.87 18.51
C SER A 527 -45.55 11.10 19.45
N PHE A 528 -45.08 10.94 20.69
CA PHE A 528 -45.90 10.48 21.80
C PHE A 528 -46.49 11.66 22.58
N TRP A 529 -47.76 11.56 22.95
CA TRP A 529 -48.51 12.53 23.76
C TRP A 529 -49.24 11.81 24.89
N PHE A 530 -49.43 12.49 26.02
CA PHE A 530 -49.91 11.86 27.25
C PHE A 530 -51.18 12.54 27.76
N SER A 531 -52.11 11.74 28.31
CA SER A 531 -53.35 12.24 28.90
C SER A 531 -53.89 11.31 29.99
N LEU A 532 -54.55 11.88 31.02
CA LEU A 532 -55.29 11.13 32.05
C LEU A 532 -56.77 10.94 31.67
N ASP A 533 -57.34 11.85 30.90
CA ASP A 533 -58.79 11.91 30.59
C ASP A 533 -59.12 11.63 29.11
N GLY A 534 -58.09 11.50 28.26
CA GLY A 534 -58.21 11.28 26.82
C GLY A 534 -58.62 12.53 26.02
N LYS A 535 -58.76 13.68 26.68
CA LYS A 535 -59.21 14.96 26.09
C LYS A 535 -58.11 16.01 26.14
N GLN A 536 -57.47 16.19 27.28
CA GLN A 536 -56.36 17.12 27.46
C GLN A 536 -55.03 16.39 27.20
N TRP A 537 -54.33 16.79 26.15
CA TRP A 537 -53.06 16.19 25.73
C TRP A 537 -51.90 17.11 26.05
N GLN A 538 -50.85 16.57 26.65
CA GLN A 538 -49.66 17.33 27.06
C GLN A 538 -48.36 16.54 26.80
N ASP A 539 -47.23 17.21 26.99
CA ASP A 539 -45.88 16.63 27.01
C ASP A 539 -45.49 15.85 25.72
N GLN A 540 -45.50 16.53 24.57
CA GLN A 540 -45.08 15.95 23.29
C GLN A 540 -43.61 15.48 23.33
N ILE A 541 -43.38 14.21 22.98
CA ILE A 541 -42.03 13.65 22.77
C ILE A 541 -41.91 13.16 21.33
N ALA A 542 -41.15 13.89 20.52
CA ALA A 542 -40.89 13.52 19.14
C ALA A 542 -39.81 12.44 19.02
N VAL A 543 -40.04 11.47 18.13
CA VAL A 543 -39.13 10.40 17.77
C VAL A 543 -38.87 10.45 16.27
N LYS A 544 -37.59 10.49 15.92
CA LYS A 544 -37.14 10.44 14.53
C LYS A 544 -36.68 9.02 14.18
N SER A 545 -37.23 8.47 13.11
CA SER A 545 -36.82 7.20 12.52
C SER A 545 -36.18 7.49 11.17
N ASP A 546 -34.86 7.60 11.11
CA ASP A 546 -34.10 7.85 9.89
C ASP A 546 -33.21 6.66 9.51
N HIS A 547 -32.41 6.79 8.44
CA HIS A 547 -31.47 5.76 8.00
C HIS A 547 -30.50 5.24 9.07
N THR A 548 -30.29 5.94 10.19
CA THR A 548 -29.44 5.45 11.28
C THR A 548 -30.17 4.49 12.23
N LYS A 549 -31.49 4.34 12.06
CA LYS A 549 -32.41 3.58 12.93
C LYS A 549 -33.30 2.67 12.10
N VAL A 550 -32.74 1.54 11.64
CA VAL A 550 -33.47 0.52 10.87
C VAL A 550 -33.29 -0.85 11.52
N PHE A 551 -34.37 -1.60 11.70
CA PHE A 551 -34.39 -2.88 12.41
C PHE A 551 -33.81 -2.79 13.83
N THR A 552 -34.20 -1.75 14.56
CA THR A 552 -33.71 -1.48 15.91
C THR A 552 -34.76 -0.73 16.73
N TRP A 553 -34.60 -0.77 18.06
CA TRP A 553 -35.53 -0.13 18.98
C TRP A 553 -35.13 1.33 19.24
N ASN A 554 -36.11 2.22 19.16
CA ASN A 554 -36.05 3.55 19.72
C ASN A 554 -36.62 3.51 21.15
N THR A 555 -35.96 4.19 22.07
CA THR A 555 -36.38 4.24 23.47
C THR A 555 -36.50 5.69 23.90
N VAL A 556 -37.63 6.02 24.51
CA VAL A 556 -37.86 7.27 25.21
C VAL A 556 -38.18 6.98 26.68
N GLU A 557 -37.80 7.87 27.59
CA GLU A 557 -38.05 7.77 29.03
C GLU A 557 -38.90 8.97 29.48
N PRO A 558 -40.24 8.93 29.28
CA PRO A 558 -41.10 10.10 29.49
C PRO A 558 -41.15 10.54 30.95
N MET A 559 -41.21 9.59 31.89
CA MET A 559 -41.40 9.81 33.33
C MET A 559 -42.68 10.63 33.62
N LYS A 560 -43.83 10.15 33.15
CA LYS A 560 -45.13 10.88 33.20
C LYS A 560 -46.28 9.99 33.65
N ASP A 561 -47.24 10.56 34.38
CA ASP A 561 -48.50 9.88 34.70
C ASP A 561 -49.50 10.02 33.55
N ALA A 562 -50.02 8.91 33.05
CA ALA A 562 -51.03 8.89 31.99
C ALA A 562 -51.84 7.60 31.99
N ARG A 563 -53.08 7.71 31.51
CA ARG A 563 -53.93 6.57 31.14
C ARG A 563 -53.92 6.32 29.63
N TYR A 564 -53.85 7.41 28.86
CA TYR A 564 -53.87 7.38 27.41
C TYR A 564 -52.54 7.84 26.84
N VAL A 565 -52.01 7.06 25.89
CA VAL A 565 -50.82 7.42 25.11
C VAL A 565 -51.25 7.57 23.65
N LYS A 566 -51.03 8.76 23.09
CA LYS A 566 -51.35 9.09 21.71
C LYS A 566 -50.08 9.14 20.88
N ILE A 567 -50.09 8.40 19.78
CA ILE A 567 -49.03 8.35 18.76
C ILE A 567 -49.53 9.15 17.57
N VAL A 568 -48.80 10.20 17.20
CA VAL A 568 -49.13 11.08 16.07
C VAL A 568 -48.02 11.00 15.04
N ILE A 569 -48.36 10.78 13.78
CA ILE A 569 -47.40 10.82 12.67
C ILE A 569 -47.11 12.28 12.33
N ASP A 570 -45.86 12.71 12.50
CA ASP A 570 -45.44 14.10 12.29
C ASP A 570 -44.88 14.36 10.88
N ALA A 571 -44.49 13.30 10.17
CA ALA A 571 -43.84 13.42 8.87
C ALA A 571 -44.83 13.85 7.77
N GLN A 572 -44.38 14.73 6.85
CA GLN A 572 -45.17 15.19 5.70
C GLN A 572 -45.46 14.05 4.70
N GLU A 573 -46.45 14.28 3.82
CA GLU A 573 -46.83 13.37 2.71
C GLU A 573 -45.62 12.74 2.02
N GLY A 574 -45.62 11.40 1.90
CA GLY A 574 -44.57 10.64 1.22
C GLY A 574 -43.52 9.97 2.14
N ALA A 575 -43.68 10.01 3.46
CA ALA A 575 -42.84 9.27 4.40
C ALA A 575 -43.03 7.75 4.25
N ALA A 576 -41.97 7.02 3.90
CA ALA A 576 -41.99 5.55 3.79
C ALA A 576 -41.82 4.85 5.16
N LEU A 577 -42.40 5.41 6.23
CA LEU A 577 -42.19 4.97 7.61
C LEU A 577 -42.90 3.62 7.86
N HIS A 578 -42.14 2.61 8.29
CA HIS A 578 -42.72 1.36 8.79
C HIS A 578 -42.56 1.29 10.31
N LEU A 579 -43.67 1.35 11.03
CA LEU A 579 -43.72 1.23 12.49
C LEU A 579 -44.23 -0.16 12.84
N HIS A 580 -43.41 -0.96 13.52
CA HIS A 580 -43.77 -2.33 13.82
C HIS A 580 -44.50 -2.46 15.15
N GLU A 581 -43.77 -2.38 16.27
CA GLU A 581 -44.28 -2.70 17.60
C GLU A 581 -43.88 -1.62 18.62
N ILE A 582 -44.74 -1.36 19.60
CA ILE A 582 -44.57 -0.39 20.68
C ILE A 582 -44.86 -1.04 22.03
N GLY A 583 -43.86 -1.09 22.91
CA GLY A 583 -44.05 -1.45 24.32
C GLY A 583 -44.04 -0.23 25.23
N ILE A 584 -45.03 -0.14 26.11
CA ILE A 584 -45.16 0.91 27.12
C ILE A 584 -44.91 0.28 28.50
N PHE A 585 -44.03 0.89 29.29
CA PHE A 585 -43.62 0.40 30.61
C PHE A 585 -43.84 1.47 31.67
N GLY A 586 -44.28 1.05 32.86
CA GLY A 586 -44.56 1.96 33.96
C GLY A 586 -44.56 1.32 35.32
N ASP A 587 -44.85 2.14 36.33
CA ASP A 587 -44.98 1.77 37.74
C ASP A 587 -43.74 1.08 38.34
N GLY A 588 -42.55 1.43 37.80
CA GLY A 588 -41.28 0.81 38.21
C GLY A 588 -41.12 -0.65 37.78
N SER A 589 -42.02 -1.18 36.95
CA SER A 589 -41.98 -2.56 36.43
C SER A 589 -41.18 -2.66 35.13
N THR A 590 -40.55 -3.83 34.92
CA THR A 590 -39.95 -4.20 33.63
C THR A 590 -40.93 -4.92 32.70
N ALA A 591 -42.15 -5.20 33.16
CA ALA A 591 -43.22 -5.77 32.36
C ALA A 591 -43.97 -4.68 31.60
N ILE A 592 -44.47 -5.03 30.40
CA ILE A 592 -45.26 -4.13 29.55
C ILE A 592 -46.63 -3.92 30.18
N LEU A 593 -47.14 -2.69 30.11
CA LEU A 593 -48.51 -2.36 30.51
C LEU A 593 -49.51 -2.88 29.47
N PRO A 594 -50.60 -3.54 29.89
CA PRO A 594 -51.60 -4.07 28.96
C PRO A 594 -52.36 -2.93 28.26
N ILE A 595 -52.58 -3.08 26.97
CA ILE A 595 -53.40 -2.16 26.18
C ILE A 595 -54.85 -2.67 26.20
N THR A 596 -55.75 -1.96 26.86
CA THR A 596 -57.17 -2.37 26.98
C THR A 596 -58.02 -1.94 25.79
N GLY A 597 -57.56 -0.95 25.03
CA GLY A 597 -58.26 -0.47 23.83
C GLY A 597 -57.36 0.41 22.96
N VAL A 598 -57.66 0.42 21.66
CA VAL A 598 -56.98 1.28 20.66
C VAL A 598 -58.04 2.08 19.93
N THR A 599 -57.84 3.40 19.81
CA THR A 599 -58.72 4.31 19.06
C THR A 599 -57.93 4.97 17.93
N GLU A 600 -58.49 4.93 16.73
CA GLU A 600 -57.91 5.53 15.52
C GLU A 600 -58.49 6.93 15.27
N GLN A 601 -57.66 7.88 14.84
CA GLN A 601 -58.08 9.21 14.43
C GLN A 601 -57.33 9.62 13.16
N ASN A 602 -58.08 10.10 12.15
CA ASN A 602 -57.55 10.51 10.85
C ASN A 602 -56.73 9.43 10.10
N VAL A 603 -56.88 8.15 10.46
CA VAL A 603 -56.15 7.05 9.83
C VAL A 603 -56.67 6.84 8.41
N ASN A 604 -55.76 6.70 7.44
CA ASN A 604 -56.10 6.55 6.05
C ASN A 604 -56.45 5.09 5.73
N PRO A 605 -57.62 4.79 5.12
CA PRO A 605 -57.94 3.44 4.66
C PRO A 605 -56.95 2.84 3.64
N ALA A 606 -56.12 3.67 3.00
CA ALA A 606 -55.10 3.25 2.05
C ALA A 606 -53.76 2.85 2.71
N ASP A 607 -53.64 2.95 4.03
CA ASP A 607 -52.44 2.53 4.76
C ASP A 607 -52.15 1.03 4.58
N GLU A 608 -50.87 0.68 4.57
CA GLU A 608 -50.45 -0.72 4.57
C GLU A 608 -50.29 -1.22 6.01
N GLY A 609 -50.89 -2.38 6.30
CA GLY A 609 -50.93 -2.92 7.67
C GLY A 609 -52.07 -2.31 8.50
N LYS A 610 -52.17 -2.69 9.77
CA LYS A 610 -53.24 -2.24 10.68
C LYS A 610 -52.63 -1.53 11.88
N THR A 611 -53.27 -0.47 12.39
CA THR A 611 -52.80 0.24 13.59
C THR A 611 -52.73 -0.66 14.83
N ALA A 612 -53.60 -1.68 14.91
CA ALA A 612 -53.59 -2.69 15.96
C ALA A 612 -52.28 -3.49 16.01
N ASN A 613 -51.54 -3.57 14.90
CA ASN A 613 -50.24 -4.23 14.83
C ASN A 613 -49.16 -3.51 15.66
N LEU A 614 -49.40 -2.29 16.12
CA LEU A 614 -48.44 -1.59 16.98
C LEU A 614 -48.32 -2.22 18.38
N PHE A 615 -49.21 -3.13 18.75
CA PHE A 615 -49.31 -3.68 20.11
C PHE A 615 -49.57 -5.20 20.13
N ASP A 616 -49.50 -5.89 18.99
CA ASP A 616 -49.92 -7.29 18.88
C ASP A 616 -48.81 -8.30 19.23
N GLU A 617 -47.55 -7.90 19.13
CA GLU A 617 -46.37 -8.74 19.39
C GLU A 617 -45.65 -8.40 20.70
N SER A 618 -46.38 -7.96 21.73
CA SER A 618 -45.83 -7.58 23.06
C SER A 618 -44.78 -8.54 23.64
N SER A 619 -44.84 -9.84 23.35
CA SER A 619 -43.87 -10.85 23.82
C SER A 619 -42.43 -10.64 23.31
N VAL A 620 -42.21 -9.87 22.23
CA VAL A 620 -40.88 -9.62 21.67
C VAL A 620 -40.27 -8.28 22.08
N VAL A 621 -41.02 -7.44 22.81
CA VAL A 621 -40.55 -6.10 23.19
C VAL A 621 -39.57 -6.19 24.37
N PRO A 622 -38.30 -5.80 24.20
CA PRO A 622 -37.35 -5.81 25.29
C PRO A 622 -37.55 -4.58 26.18
N TYR A 623 -37.41 -4.72 27.51
CA TYR A 623 -37.34 -3.55 28.40
C TYR A 623 -36.06 -2.72 28.16
N THR A 624 -34.92 -3.41 28.01
CA THR A 624 -33.60 -2.83 27.72
C THR A 624 -33.10 -3.41 26.38
N PRO A 625 -33.32 -2.71 25.25
CA PRO A 625 -32.84 -3.19 23.96
C PRO A 625 -31.31 -3.31 23.92
N THR A 626 -30.82 -4.44 23.41
CA THR A 626 -29.38 -4.67 23.21
C THR A 626 -29.06 -5.04 21.75
N PHE A 627 -27.79 -5.34 21.44
CA PHE A 627 -27.39 -5.89 20.14
C PHE A 627 -28.11 -7.21 19.78
N MET A 628 -28.72 -7.87 20.78
CA MET A 628 -29.54 -9.06 20.59
C MET A 628 -30.91 -8.74 19.97
N ASN A 629 -31.37 -7.50 20.03
CA ASN A 629 -32.74 -7.11 19.64
C ASN A 629 -32.80 -6.20 18.42
N GLY A 630 -31.66 -5.79 17.87
CA GLY A 630 -31.63 -4.91 16.72
C GLY A 630 -30.26 -4.82 16.05
N SER A 631 -30.25 -4.11 14.93
CA SER A 631 -29.05 -3.77 14.17
C SER A 631 -28.15 -2.79 14.93
N TYR A 632 -26.87 -2.80 14.58
CA TYR A 632 -25.86 -1.83 15.02
C TYR A 632 -24.76 -1.69 13.98
N PHE A 633 -24.00 -0.59 14.02
CA PHE A 633 -22.92 -0.31 13.06
C PHE A 633 -23.43 -0.51 11.60
N ASP A 634 -22.61 -1.09 10.72
CA ASP A 634 -22.94 -1.30 9.31
C ASP A 634 -24.06 -2.34 9.04
N GLU A 635 -24.63 -2.99 10.07
CA GLU A 635 -25.81 -3.84 9.89
C GLU A 635 -27.02 -3.04 9.37
N ILE A 636 -27.11 -1.75 9.71
CA ILE A 636 -28.16 -0.84 9.23
C ILE A 636 -28.18 -0.72 7.69
N TYR A 637 -27.05 -0.99 7.04
CA TYR A 637 -26.92 -0.94 5.59
C TYR A 637 -27.07 -2.32 4.97
N HIS A 638 -26.29 -3.29 5.44
CA HIS A 638 -26.19 -4.59 4.77
C HIS A 638 -27.39 -5.50 5.05
N ALA A 639 -27.86 -5.57 6.30
CA ALA A 639 -29.05 -6.37 6.65
C ALA A 639 -30.32 -5.76 6.04
N ARG A 640 -30.40 -4.43 6.03
CA ARG A 640 -31.45 -3.67 5.32
C ARG A 640 -31.50 -4.06 3.84
N THR A 641 -30.39 -3.94 3.12
CA THR A 641 -30.39 -4.25 1.69
C THR A 641 -30.55 -5.74 1.39
N ALA A 642 -30.14 -6.63 2.29
CA ALA A 642 -30.48 -8.04 2.18
C ALA A 642 -32.01 -8.27 2.26
N TYR A 643 -32.71 -7.59 3.18
CA TYR A 643 -34.17 -7.60 3.25
C TYR A 643 -34.82 -6.97 2.01
N GLU A 644 -34.32 -5.84 1.54
CA GLU A 644 -34.83 -5.14 0.35
C GLU A 644 -34.73 -6.04 -0.90
N HIS A 645 -33.64 -6.79 -1.07
CA HIS A 645 -33.51 -7.76 -2.16
C HIS A 645 -34.55 -8.89 -2.11
N ILE A 646 -34.95 -9.36 -0.92
CA ILE A 646 -35.98 -10.40 -0.77
C ILE A 646 -37.34 -9.86 -1.22
N HIS A 647 -37.63 -8.59 -0.88
CA HIS A 647 -38.93 -7.97 -1.10
C HIS A 647 -39.01 -7.15 -2.39
N GLN A 648 -37.97 -7.21 -3.24
CA GLN A 648 -37.88 -6.45 -4.49
C GLN A 648 -38.04 -4.93 -4.27
N ILE A 649 -37.47 -4.43 -3.18
CA ILE A 649 -37.40 -3.01 -2.83
C ILE A 649 -36.07 -2.43 -3.35
N GLU A 650 -36.07 -1.15 -3.71
CA GLU A 650 -34.86 -0.43 -4.10
C GLU A 650 -33.76 -0.58 -3.05
N PRO A 651 -32.56 -1.08 -3.41
CA PRO A 651 -31.49 -1.30 -2.44
C PRO A 651 -30.90 0.02 -1.93
N TYR A 652 -30.98 0.25 -0.63
CA TYR A 652 -30.44 1.44 0.03
C TYR A 652 -28.91 1.50 -0.05
N GLU A 653 -28.23 0.41 0.29
CA GLU A 653 -26.79 0.32 0.18
C GLU A 653 -26.42 -0.04 -1.26
N SER A 654 -25.77 0.90 -1.96
CA SER A 654 -25.31 0.72 -3.34
C SER A 654 -23.82 0.95 -3.58
N THR A 655 -23.03 1.10 -2.52
CA THR A 655 -21.60 1.37 -2.60
C THR A 655 -20.77 0.09 -2.72
N HIS A 656 -21.42 -1.08 -2.67
CA HIS A 656 -20.77 -2.38 -2.81
C HIS A 656 -21.53 -3.35 -3.73
N PRO A 657 -20.81 -4.28 -4.39
CA PRO A 657 -21.41 -5.36 -5.16
C PRO A 657 -22.41 -6.20 -4.33
N PRO A 658 -23.47 -6.75 -4.95
CA PRO A 658 -24.62 -7.28 -4.21
C PRO A 658 -24.43 -8.67 -3.62
N LEU A 659 -23.47 -9.50 -4.08
CA LEU A 659 -23.44 -10.93 -3.71
C LEU A 659 -23.32 -11.17 -2.20
N GLY A 660 -22.55 -10.34 -1.48
CA GLY A 660 -22.45 -10.47 -0.02
C GLY A 660 -23.78 -10.23 0.69
N LYS A 661 -24.59 -9.28 0.19
CA LYS A 661 -25.93 -8.97 0.69
C LYS A 661 -26.94 -10.07 0.30
N ILE A 662 -26.77 -10.68 -0.87
CA ILE A 662 -27.59 -11.83 -1.30
C ILE A 662 -27.31 -13.08 -0.44
N LEU A 663 -26.05 -13.36 -0.11
CA LEU A 663 -25.72 -14.45 0.81
C LEU A 663 -26.35 -14.22 2.20
N MET A 664 -26.34 -12.97 2.67
CA MET A 664 -27.00 -12.59 3.91
C MET A 664 -28.52 -12.75 3.86
N ALA A 665 -29.14 -12.45 2.71
CA ALA A 665 -30.58 -12.63 2.49
C ALA A 665 -31.03 -14.08 2.68
N ILE A 666 -30.18 -15.07 2.39
CA ILE A 666 -30.47 -16.50 2.66
C ILE A 666 -30.75 -16.71 4.16
N GLY A 667 -29.98 -16.06 5.03
CA GLY A 667 -30.16 -16.18 6.49
C GLY A 667 -31.48 -15.56 6.95
N ILE A 668 -31.81 -14.37 6.43
CA ILE A 668 -33.10 -13.71 6.70
C ILE A 668 -34.26 -14.56 6.20
N TYR A 669 -34.14 -15.14 5.00
CA TYR A 669 -35.17 -15.98 4.42
C TYR A 669 -35.44 -17.27 5.23
N VAL A 670 -34.37 -17.92 5.74
CA VAL A 670 -34.49 -19.19 6.48
C VAL A 670 -34.88 -18.99 7.95
N PHE A 671 -34.35 -17.96 8.61
CA PHE A 671 -34.50 -17.78 10.06
C PHE A 671 -35.35 -16.57 10.45
N GLY A 672 -35.86 -15.80 9.48
CA GLY A 672 -36.65 -14.60 9.69
C GLY A 672 -35.82 -13.31 9.77
N LEU A 673 -36.51 -12.17 9.67
CA LEU A 673 -35.93 -10.83 9.84
C LEU A 673 -35.63 -10.56 11.32
N ASN A 674 -34.50 -11.07 11.80
CA ASN A 674 -34.04 -10.85 13.17
C ASN A 674 -32.50 -10.88 13.25
N PRO A 675 -31.91 -10.38 14.36
CA PRO A 675 -30.47 -10.35 14.55
C PRO A 675 -29.74 -11.67 14.30
N PHE A 676 -30.33 -12.81 14.68
CA PHE A 676 -29.75 -14.10 14.36
C PHE A 676 -29.76 -14.37 12.85
N GLY A 677 -30.89 -14.16 12.18
CA GLY A 677 -31.10 -14.46 10.77
C GLY A 677 -30.15 -13.71 9.84
N TRP A 678 -29.87 -12.42 10.08
CA TRP A 678 -28.91 -11.69 9.23
C TRP A 678 -27.43 -11.94 9.58
N ARG A 679 -27.10 -12.46 10.78
CA ARG A 679 -25.71 -12.74 11.20
C ARG A 679 -25.22 -14.16 10.91
N ILE A 680 -26.13 -15.13 10.85
CA ILE A 680 -25.79 -16.57 10.82
C ILE A 680 -24.95 -16.97 9.60
N ILE A 681 -25.31 -16.51 8.39
CA ILE A 681 -24.60 -16.91 7.17
C ILE A 681 -23.15 -16.40 7.18
N GLY A 682 -22.94 -15.13 7.57
CA GLY A 682 -21.60 -14.57 7.74
C GLY A 682 -20.78 -15.36 8.77
N THR A 683 -21.40 -15.73 9.89
CA THR A 683 -20.76 -16.51 10.95
C THR A 683 -20.34 -17.90 10.47
N LEU A 684 -21.18 -18.59 9.69
CA LEU A 684 -20.85 -19.89 9.10
C LEU A 684 -19.71 -19.81 8.09
N PHE A 685 -19.63 -18.73 7.30
CA PHE A 685 -18.46 -18.46 6.46
C PHE A 685 -17.20 -18.24 7.30
N GLY A 686 -17.32 -17.52 8.42
CA GLY A 686 -16.26 -17.37 9.41
C GLY A 686 -15.76 -18.69 9.99
N VAL A 687 -16.68 -19.58 10.38
CA VAL A 687 -16.38 -20.97 10.80
C VAL A 687 -15.68 -21.72 9.67
N GLY A 688 -16.15 -21.58 8.43
CA GLY A 688 -15.59 -22.18 7.23
C GLY A 688 -14.16 -21.72 6.89
N MET A 689 -13.70 -20.56 7.40
CA MET A 689 -12.31 -20.14 7.25
C MET A 689 -11.33 -21.06 7.99
N ILE A 690 -11.74 -21.69 9.09
CA ILE A 690 -10.90 -22.59 9.90
C ILE A 690 -10.45 -23.82 9.11
N PRO A 691 -11.34 -24.63 8.49
CA PRO A 691 -10.91 -25.76 7.67
C PRO A 691 -10.11 -25.32 6.44
N ILE A 692 -10.41 -24.15 5.84
CA ILE A 692 -9.61 -23.62 4.73
C ILE A 692 -8.19 -23.31 5.22
N MET A 693 -8.04 -22.62 6.35
CA MET A 693 -6.75 -22.31 6.96
C MET A 693 -5.97 -23.59 7.26
N TYR A 694 -6.62 -24.58 7.87
CA TYR A 694 -6.02 -25.87 8.18
C TYR A 694 -5.52 -26.56 6.92
N VAL A 695 -6.35 -26.68 5.88
CA VAL A 695 -5.98 -27.34 4.62
C VAL A 695 -4.88 -26.58 3.90
N PHE A 696 -4.91 -25.25 3.93
CA PHE A 696 -3.88 -24.41 3.32
C PHE A 696 -2.53 -24.61 4.01
N ALA A 697 -2.49 -24.51 5.34
CA ALA A 697 -1.29 -24.75 6.13
C ALA A 697 -0.80 -26.21 6.02
N LYS A 698 -1.71 -27.20 6.01
CA LYS A 698 -1.37 -28.62 5.82
C LYS A 698 -0.71 -28.86 4.47
N ARG A 699 -1.22 -28.24 3.40
CA ARG A 699 -0.61 -28.32 2.07
C ARG A 699 0.72 -27.58 2.00
N MET A 700 0.85 -26.45 2.69
CA MET A 700 2.07 -25.65 2.64
C MET A 700 3.21 -26.24 3.47
N PHE A 701 2.90 -26.79 4.64
CA PHE A 701 3.88 -27.24 5.64
C PHE A 701 3.93 -28.75 5.82
N GLY A 702 3.00 -29.52 5.23
CA GLY A 702 3.01 -30.98 5.17
C GLY A 702 2.55 -31.70 6.45
N ARG A 703 2.69 -31.08 7.62
CA ARG A 703 2.39 -31.69 8.93
C ARG A 703 1.09 -31.17 9.55
N SER A 704 0.41 -32.04 10.29
CA SER A 704 -0.89 -31.76 10.92
C SER A 704 -0.77 -30.78 12.08
N GLU A 705 0.37 -30.80 12.77
CA GLU A 705 0.69 -29.93 13.89
C GLU A 705 0.74 -28.46 13.44
N TYR A 706 1.39 -28.17 12.31
CA TYR A 706 1.46 -26.81 11.77
C TYR A 706 0.13 -26.34 11.19
N ALA A 707 -0.64 -27.28 10.61
CA ALA A 707 -1.99 -27.01 10.16
C ALA A 707 -2.91 -26.61 11.32
N PHE A 708 -2.83 -27.35 12.43
CA PHE A 708 -3.54 -27.03 13.66
C PHE A 708 -3.10 -25.68 14.23
N ILE A 709 -1.79 -25.39 14.30
CA ILE A 709 -1.27 -24.09 14.77
C ILE A 709 -1.85 -22.93 13.96
N ALA A 710 -1.80 -23.00 12.63
CA ALA A 710 -2.35 -21.93 11.79
C ALA A 710 -3.86 -21.75 11.99
N ALA A 711 -4.62 -22.85 12.00
CA ALA A 711 -6.05 -22.80 12.23
C ALA A 711 -6.38 -22.23 13.62
N PHE A 712 -5.68 -22.68 14.67
CA PHE A 712 -5.85 -22.22 16.05
C PHE A 712 -5.56 -20.73 16.20
N LEU A 713 -4.48 -20.22 15.60
CA LEU A 713 -4.13 -18.80 15.66
C LEU A 713 -5.20 -17.93 14.98
N LEU A 714 -5.80 -18.40 13.87
CA LEU A 714 -6.92 -17.71 13.23
C LEU A 714 -8.18 -17.77 14.09
N THR A 715 -8.53 -18.95 14.62
CA THR A 715 -9.70 -19.20 15.48
C THR A 715 -9.77 -18.27 16.69
N PHE A 716 -8.63 -17.97 17.31
CA PHE A 716 -8.54 -17.12 18.49
C PHE A 716 -7.99 -15.71 18.18
N ASP A 717 -8.05 -15.28 16.92
CA ASP A 717 -7.89 -13.88 16.55
C ASP A 717 -9.17 -13.10 16.87
N PHE A 718 -9.02 -11.97 17.55
CA PHE A 718 -10.11 -11.09 17.96
C PHE A 718 -10.89 -10.57 16.75
N MET A 719 -10.19 -10.21 15.67
CA MET A 719 -10.84 -9.62 14.50
C MET A 719 -11.58 -10.67 13.69
N HIS A 720 -11.04 -11.88 13.57
CA HIS A 720 -11.74 -12.99 12.94
C HIS A 720 -13.05 -13.27 13.69
N PHE A 721 -13.00 -13.34 15.03
CA PHE A 721 -14.20 -13.57 15.83
C PHE A 721 -15.23 -12.43 15.72
N ALA A 722 -14.83 -11.18 15.98
CA ALA A 722 -15.76 -10.04 15.98
C ALA A 722 -16.33 -9.76 14.57
N GLN A 723 -15.50 -9.79 13.53
CA GLN A 723 -15.93 -9.47 12.17
C GLN A 723 -16.84 -10.53 11.56
N THR A 724 -16.69 -11.80 11.95
CA THR A 724 -17.52 -12.89 11.40
C THR A 724 -18.91 -12.96 12.05
N ARG A 725 -19.10 -12.34 13.23
CA ARG A 725 -20.37 -12.35 13.97
C ARG A 725 -21.29 -11.16 13.67
N ILE A 726 -20.77 -10.11 13.06
CA ILE A 726 -21.56 -8.94 12.63
C ILE A 726 -22.01 -9.13 11.17
N ALA A 727 -23.22 -8.69 10.84
CA ALA A 727 -23.75 -8.76 9.48
C ALA A 727 -23.13 -7.70 8.55
N THR A 728 -21.87 -7.91 8.20
CA THR A 728 -21.12 -7.12 7.21
C THR A 728 -20.63 -8.01 6.06
N ILE A 729 -20.33 -7.40 4.91
CA ILE A 729 -19.91 -8.14 3.72
C ILE A 729 -18.42 -8.55 3.71
N ASP A 730 -17.63 -8.07 4.68
CA ASP A 730 -16.19 -8.34 4.78
C ASP A 730 -15.86 -9.82 4.89
N VAL A 731 -16.66 -10.57 5.67
CA VAL A 731 -16.45 -12.00 5.91
C VAL A 731 -16.48 -12.82 4.62
N TYR A 732 -17.40 -12.50 3.71
CA TYR A 732 -17.50 -13.17 2.41
C TYR A 732 -16.26 -12.87 1.55
N GLY A 733 -15.84 -11.60 1.51
CA GLY A 733 -14.65 -11.19 0.77
C GLY A 733 -13.39 -11.93 1.24
N VAL A 734 -13.15 -11.97 2.56
CA VAL A 734 -11.97 -12.65 3.12
C VAL A 734 -12.02 -14.16 2.90
N PHE A 735 -13.20 -14.77 3.00
CA PHE A 735 -13.37 -16.21 2.77
C PHE A 735 -12.96 -16.60 1.34
N PHE A 736 -13.41 -15.84 0.35
CA PHE A 736 -13.06 -16.09 -1.06
C PHE A 736 -11.62 -15.71 -1.39
N ILE A 737 -11.05 -14.70 -0.71
CA ILE A 737 -9.60 -14.39 -0.77
C ILE A 737 -8.78 -15.60 -0.32
N MET A 738 -9.14 -16.25 0.79
CA MET A 738 -8.43 -17.45 1.25
C MET A 738 -8.49 -18.58 0.23
N LEU A 739 -9.67 -18.84 -0.36
CA LEU A 739 -9.84 -19.87 -1.37
C LEU A 739 -9.05 -19.59 -2.65
N MET A 740 -9.14 -18.39 -3.22
CA MET A 740 -8.41 -18.07 -4.45
C MET A 740 -6.89 -18.19 -4.24
N PHE A 741 -6.36 -17.77 -3.09
CA PHE A 741 -4.94 -17.92 -2.78
C PHE A 741 -4.53 -19.36 -2.46
N TYR A 742 -5.39 -20.17 -1.85
CA TYR A 742 -5.16 -21.60 -1.69
C TYR A 742 -5.05 -22.30 -3.04
N PHE A 743 -5.97 -22.00 -3.97
CA PHE A 743 -5.99 -22.64 -5.29
C PHE A 743 -4.86 -22.17 -6.20
N ILE A 744 -4.49 -20.88 -6.19
CA ILE A 744 -3.29 -20.44 -6.94
C ILE A 744 -2.02 -21.05 -6.35
N TYR A 745 -1.92 -21.19 -5.02
CA TYR A 745 -0.81 -21.89 -4.39
C TYR A 745 -0.74 -23.33 -4.92
N ARG A 746 -1.87 -24.03 -4.97
CA ARG A 746 -1.92 -25.38 -5.58
C ARG A 746 -1.43 -25.37 -7.03
N TYR A 747 -1.86 -24.42 -7.85
CA TYR A 747 -1.34 -24.29 -9.22
C TYR A 747 0.18 -24.07 -9.27
N THR A 748 0.74 -23.21 -8.41
CA THR A 748 2.19 -22.93 -8.40
C THR A 748 3.03 -24.12 -7.96
N THR A 749 2.45 -25.06 -7.20
CA THR A 749 3.11 -26.33 -6.83
C THR A 749 3.06 -27.40 -7.93
N LEU A 750 2.31 -27.16 -9.01
CA LEU A 750 2.15 -28.06 -10.14
C LEU A 750 2.89 -27.54 -11.39
N SER A 751 3.31 -28.47 -12.26
CA SER A 751 3.91 -28.15 -13.56
C SER A 751 3.31 -29.02 -14.65
N PHE A 752 2.88 -28.41 -15.76
CA PHE A 752 2.35 -29.13 -16.92
C PHE A 752 3.43 -29.91 -17.70
N TYR A 753 4.68 -29.89 -17.25
CA TYR A 753 5.74 -30.79 -17.72
C TYR A 753 5.76 -32.12 -16.98
N ARG A 754 5.22 -32.15 -15.75
CA ARG A 754 5.22 -33.31 -14.85
C ARG A 754 3.84 -33.94 -14.73
N GLU A 755 2.80 -33.13 -14.94
CA GLU A 755 1.41 -33.48 -14.73
C GLU A 755 0.60 -33.24 -16.00
N LYS A 756 -0.54 -33.93 -16.13
CA LYS A 756 -1.50 -33.65 -17.21
C LYS A 756 -1.94 -32.18 -17.12
N LEU A 757 -2.03 -31.50 -18.27
CA LEU A 757 -2.40 -30.07 -18.33
C LEU A 757 -3.67 -29.78 -17.52
N TRP A 758 -4.73 -30.58 -17.71
CA TRP A 758 -5.99 -30.44 -16.98
C TRP A 758 -5.86 -30.48 -15.46
N ALA A 759 -4.96 -31.31 -14.91
CA ALA A 759 -4.72 -31.35 -13.46
C ALA A 759 -4.11 -30.04 -12.93
N THR A 760 -3.44 -29.27 -13.80
CA THR A 760 -2.93 -27.93 -13.47
C THR A 760 -3.99 -26.84 -13.71
N LEU A 761 -4.86 -27.00 -14.71
CA LEU A 761 -5.90 -26.01 -15.04
C LEU A 761 -7.03 -25.96 -14.03
N ILE A 762 -7.42 -27.10 -13.42
CA ILE A 762 -8.48 -27.14 -12.40
C ILE A 762 -8.21 -26.18 -11.23
N PRO A 763 -7.08 -26.27 -10.49
CA PRO A 763 -6.82 -25.34 -9.39
C PRO A 763 -6.67 -23.89 -9.89
N LEU A 764 -6.11 -23.67 -11.08
CA LEU A 764 -6.07 -22.32 -11.66
C LEU A 764 -7.47 -21.77 -11.96
N GLY A 765 -8.37 -22.60 -12.47
CA GLY A 765 -9.75 -22.23 -12.75
C GLY A 765 -10.54 -21.98 -11.48
N LEU A 766 -10.41 -22.83 -10.45
CA LEU A 766 -11.02 -22.60 -9.14
C LEU A 766 -10.52 -21.30 -8.50
N SER A 767 -9.23 -20.97 -8.66
CA SER A 767 -8.71 -19.67 -8.23
C SER A 767 -9.43 -18.50 -8.92
N GLY A 768 -9.69 -18.60 -10.23
CA GLY A 768 -10.42 -17.57 -10.99
C GLY A 768 -11.91 -17.49 -10.63
N LEU A 769 -12.55 -18.64 -10.40
CA LEU A 769 -13.94 -18.72 -9.94
C LEU A 769 -14.12 -18.02 -8.59
N PHE A 770 -13.32 -18.37 -7.58
CA PHE A 770 -13.41 -17.76 -6.26
C PHE A 770 -12.98 -16.28 -6.26
N PHE A 771 -12.06 -15.89 -7.14
CA PHE A 771 -11.79 -14.48 -7.41
C PHE A 771 -13.04 -13.73 -7.89
N GLY A 772 -13.79 -14.30 -8.84
CA GLY A 772 -15.03 -13.71 -9.35
C GLY A 772 -16.14 -13.62 -8.31
N ILE A 773 -16.38 -14.71 -7.56
CA ILE A 773 -17.37 -14.74 -6.47
C ILE A 773 -17.01 -13.71 -5.38
N GLY A 774 -15.72 -13.65 -5.00
CA GLY A 774 -15.26 -12.66 -4.03
C GLY A 774 -15.38 -11.22 -4.54
N ALA A 775 -15.01 -10.94 -5.79
CA ALA A 775 -15.14 -9.61 -6.39
C ALA A 775 -16.60 -9.16 -6.49
N ALA A 776 -17.54 -10.08 -6.75
CA ALA A 776 -18.98 -9.85 -6.71
C ALA A 776 -19.53 -9.62 -5.29
N SER A 777 -18.74 -9.91 -4.25
CA SER A 777 -19.10 -9.64 -2.85
C SER A 777 -18.51 -8.31 -2.35
N LYS A 778 -17.21 -8.05 -2.61
CA LYS A 778 -16.52 -6.82 -2.21
C LYS A 778 -15.30 -6.55 -3.10
N TRP A 779 -15.11 -5.30 -3.53
CA TRP A 779 -13.99 -4.93 -4.43
C TRP A 779 -12.59 -5.09 -3.84
N ILE A 780 -12.43 -5.22 -2.51
CA ILE A 780 -11.13 -5.53 -1.91
C ILE A 780 -10.52 -6.83 -2.48
N VAL A 781 -11.35 -7.77 -2.94
CA VAL A 781 -10.88 -9.01 -3.58
C VAL A 781 -10.12 -8.74 -4.88
N ILE A 782 -10.44 -7.64 -5.59
CA ILE A 782 -9.76 -7.23 -6.83
C ILE A 782 -8.28 -6.94 -6.59
N TYR A 783 -7.94 -6.38 -5.41
CA TYR A 783 -6.54 -6.15 -5.01
C TYR A 783 -5.75 -7.47 -4.97
N GLY A 784 -6.39 -8.54 -4.49
CA GLY A 784 -5.82 -9.88 -4.52
C GLY A 784 -5.57 -10.41 -5.93
N GLY A 785 -6.41 -10.05 -6.90
CA GLY A 785 -6.24 -10.39 -8.32
C GLY A 785 -4.89 -9.97 -8.88
N ALA A 786 -4.36 -8.80 -8.49
CA ALA A 786 -3.00 -8.39 -8.85
C ALA A 786 -1.94 -9.34 -8.29
N GLY A 787 -2.12 -9.81 -7.05
CA GLY A 787 -1.27 -10.85 -6.45
C GLY A 787 -1.34 -12.18 -7.19
N LEU A 788 -2.54 -12.62 -7.60
CA LEU A 788 -2.73 -13.83 -8.41
C LEU A 788 -2.00 -13.72 -9.76
N ALA A 789 -2.10 -12.56 -10.43
CA ALA A 789 -1.41 -12.30 -11.68
C ALA A 789 0.12 -12.36 -11.53
N VAL A 790 0.68 -11.79 -10.46
CA VAL A 790 2.12 -11.87 -10.15
C VAL A 790 2.54 -13.32 -9.92
N LEU A 791 1.78 -14.10 -9.14
CA LEU A 791 2.08 -15.52 -8.89
C LEU A 791 2.01 -16.37 -10.16
N LEU A 792 1.00 -16.11 -11.01
CA LEU A 792 0.87 -16.75 -12.31
C LEU A 792 2.06 -16.43 -13.21
N LEU A 793 2.44 -15.15 -13.31
CA LEU A 793 3.60 -14.71 -14.09
C LEU A 793 4.89 -15.37 -13.61
N LEU A 794 5.14 -15.38 -12.29
CA LEU A 794 6.32 -16.04 -11.72
C LEU A 794 6.34 -17.54 -12.05
N SER A 795 5.20 -18.22 -11.95
CA SER A 795 5.08 -19.64 -12.32
C SER A 795 5.38 -19.88 -13.80
N LEU A 796 4.85 -19.03 -14.69
CA LEU A 796 5.14 -19.12 -16.13
C LEU A 796 6.59 -18.78 -16.49
N LEU A 797 7.21 -17.81 -15.80
CA LEU A 797 8.63 -17.49 -15.96
C LEU A 797 9.54 -18.63 -15.48
N GLU A 798 9.18 -19.31 -14.39
CA GLU A 798 9.87 -20.52 -13.95
C GLU A 798 9.79 -21.61 -15.03
N ARG A 799 8.60 -21.88 -15.59
CA ARG A 799 8.41 -22.85 -16.69
C ARG A 799 9.15 -22.44 -17.97
N PHE A 800 9.15 -21.16 -18.33
CA PHE A 800 9.91 -20.65 -19.47
C PHE A 800 11.42 -20.82 -19.27
N SER A 801 11.91 -20.64 -18.03
CA SER A 801 13.31 -20.91 -17.71
C SER A 801 13.65 -22.39 -17.89
N GLU A 802 12.75 -23.31 -17.52
CA GLU A 802 12.92 -24.76 -17.74
C GLU A 802 12.93 -25.07 -19.25
N TYR A 803 12.02 -24.48 -20.03
CA TYR A 803 12.00 -24.61 -21.50
C TYR A 803 13.29 -24.12 -22.17
N ARG A 804 13.75 -22.90 -21.85
CA ARG A 804 14.99 -22.37 -22.44
C ARG A 804 16.19 -23.20 -22.09
N PHE A 805 16.23 -23.72 -20.86
CA PHE A 805 17.28 -24.61 -20.42
C PHE A 805 17.25 -25.93 -21.22
N ALA A 806 16.09 -26.56 -21.38
CA ALA A 806 15.96 -27.79 -22.15
C ALA A 806 16.38 -27.63 -23.62
N ARG A 807 15.98 -26.53 -24.25
CA ARG A 807 16.38 -26.22 -25.64
C ARG A 807 17.89 -26.01 -25.79
N HIS A 808 18.54 -25.40 -24.80
CA HIS A 808 19.99 -25.19 -24.82
C HIS A 808 20.75 -26.52 -24.74
N VAL A 809 20.35 -27.39 -23.82
CA VAL A 809 21.00 -28.69 -23.61
C VAL A 809 20.82 -29.61 -24.81
N LEU A 810 19.63 -29.67 -25.41
CA LEU A 810 19.40 -30.44 -26.63
C LEU A 810 20.27 -29.95 -27.79
N ARG A 811 20.35 -28.62 -27.98
CA ARG A 811 21.18 -28.03 -29.05
C ARG A 811 22.67 -28.33 -28.87
N GLU A 812 23.18 -28.27 -27.64
CA GLU A 812 24.57 -28.61 -27.35
C GLU A 812 24.84 -30.10 -27.62
N ALA A 813 23.95 -31.00 -27.20
CA ALA A 813 24.06 -32.44 -27.47
C ALA A 813 24.01 -32.75 -28.97
N ASP A 814 23.05 -32.18 -29.72
CA ASP A 814 22.91 -32.36 -31.17
C ASP A 814 24.15 -31.83 -31.93
N SER A 815 24.71 -30.68 -31.50
CA SER A 815 25.91 -30.11 -32.12
C SER A 815 27.16 -30.97 -31.90
N GLN A 816 27.27 -31.65 -30.75
CA GLN A 816 28.37 -32.56 -30.46
C GLN A 816 28.25 -33.88 -31.22
N GLU A 817 27.05 -34.46 -31.33
CA GLU A 817 26.79 -35.63 -32.20
C GLU A 817 27.17 -35.33 -33.66
N SER A 818 26.74 -34.18 -34.18
CA SER A 818 27.03 -33.74 -35.56
C SER A 818 28.55 -33.58 -35.83
N SER A 819 29.29 -33.08 -34.84
CA SER A 819 30.73 -32.87 -34.93
C SER A 819 31.51 -34.19 -34.86
N SER A 820 31.04 -35.16 -34.06
CA SER A 820 31.67 -36.50 -33.98
C SER A 820 31.47 -37.34 -35.25
N VAL A 821 30.33 -37.19 -35.95
CA VAL A 821 30.05 -37.91 -37.21
C VAL A 821 30.92 -37.38 -38.35
N GLN A 822 31.14 -36.06 -38.44
CA GLN A 822 32.02 -35.46 -39.46
C GLN A 822 33.50 -35.84 -39.31
N ILE A 823 33.98 -36.15 -38.11
CA ILE A 823 35.38 -36.57 -37.89
C ILE A 823 35.59 -38.04 -38.33
N PHE A 824 34.55 -38.89 -38.24
CA PHE A 824 34.64 -40.31 -38.63
C PHE A 824 34.54 -40.55 -40.14
N GLU A 825 33.92 -39.66 -40.91
CA GLU A 825 33.83 -39.79 -42.38
C GLU A 825 35.09 -39.31 -43.13
N GLY A 826 36.05 -38.70 -42.44
CA GLY A 826 37.25 -38.07 -43.03
C GLY A 826 38.50 -38.94 -43.16
N THR A 827 38.52 -40.19 -42.69
CA THR A 827 39.73 -41.03 -42.68
C THR A 827 39.52 -42.36 -43.40
N ASN A 828 39.46 -42.30 -44.73
CA ASN A 828 39.64 -43.46 -45.60
C ASN A 828 40.74 -43.13 -46.63
N HIS A 829 42.00 -43.14 -46.20
CA HIS A 829 43.13 -43.30 -47.11
C HIS A 829 44.13 -44.31 -46.55
N ILE A 830 44.25 -45.39 -47.33
CA ILE A 830 45.18 -46.50 -47.24
C ILE A 830 46.58 -45.99 -47.62
N TYR A 831 47.59 -46.26 -46.80
CA TYR A 831 48.95 -46.57 -47.25
C TYR A 831 49.67 -47.46 -46.23
N ILE A 832 50.39 -48.43 -46.77
CA ILE A 832 51.20 -49.46 -46.10
C ILE A 832 52.68 -49.02 -46.21
N ASP A 833 53.43 -49.04 -45.10
CA ASP A 833 54.78 -49.64 -44.96
C ASP A 833 55.49 -49.24 -43.64
N GLU A 834 55.81 -50.27 -42.85
CA GLU A 834 56.97 -50.61 -41.97
C GLU A 834 57.87 -49.56 -41.22
N PRO A 835 58.65 -49.99 -40.19
CA PRO A 835 58.64 -49.35 -38.87
C PRO A 835 59.99 -48.74 -38.45
N VAL A 836 60.02 -47.48 -37.99
CA VAL A 836 61.14 -46.97 -37.17
C VAL A 836 60.66 -45.94 -36.15
N SER A 837 61.07 -46.21 -34.90
CA SER A 837 60.99 -45.41 -33.69
C SER A 837 61.27 -43.90 -33.86
N LYS A 838 60.39 -43.06 -33.31
CA LYS A 838 60.78 -41.92 -32.45
C LYS A 838 59.59 -41.32 -31.72
N GLN A 839 59.79 -41.16 -30.42
CA GLN A 839 58.94 -40.43 -29.48
C GLN A 839 58.43 -39.11 -30.06
N LEU A 840 57.11 -39.00 -30.20
CA LEU A 840 56.40 -37.75 -30.04
C LEU A 840 55.30 -37.99 -29.01
N SER A 841 55.55 -37.43 -27.83
CA SER A 841 54.60 -37.32 -26.73
C SER A 841 53.34 -36.59 -27.21
N ALA A 842 52.28 -37.36 -27.46
CA ALA A 842 50.93 -36.81 -27.45
C ALA A 842 50.72 -36.18 -26.07
N THR A 843 50.51 -34.87 -26.04
CA THR A 843 50.23 -34.16 -24.79
C THR A 843 48.93 -34.70 -24.18
N PRO A 844 48.78 -34.74 -22.84
CA PRO A 844 47.53 -35.17 -22.18
C PRO A 844 46.31 -34.26 -22.47
N ALA A 845 46.44 -33.27 -23.35
CA ALA A 845 45.43 -32.26 -23.65
C ALA A 845 44.38 -32.72 -24.67
N GLU A 846 44.62 -33.79 -25.43
CA GLU A 846 43.68 -34.27 -26.47
C GLU A 846 42.79 -35.45 -26.01
N ALA A 847 43.02 -36.00 -24.81
CA ALA A 847 42.28 -37.16 -24.30
C ALA A 847 41.16 -36.84 -23.27
N GLU A 848 40.85 -35.57 -22.99
CA GLU A 848 39.91 -35.18 -21.92
C GLU A 848 38.74 -34.29 -22.40
N ALA A 849 38.21 -34.52 -23.60
CA ALA A 849 36.91 -33.98 -24.00
C ALA A 849 35.78 -34.76 -23.29
N VAL A 850 35.35 -34.28 -22.11
CA VAL A 850 34.18 -34.80 -21.40
C VAL A 850 32.93 -34.63 -22.28
N GLN A 851 32.55 -35.70 -22.98
CA GLN A 851 31.32 -35.84 -23.77
C GLN A 851 30.09 -35.57 -22.89
N LEU A 852 29.18 -34.69 -23.32
CA LEU A 852 27.90 -34.52 -22.67
C LEU A 852 26.91 -35.58 -23.22
N SER A 853 27.11 -36.86 -22.88
CA SER A 853 26.20 -37.93 -23.31
C SER A 853 24.89 -37.88 -22.51
N LEU A 854 23.79 -37.49 -23.17
CA LEU A 854 22.44 -37.61 -22.61
C LEU A 854 21.98 -39.06 -22.76
N THR A 855 21.40 -39.65 -21.72
CA THR A 855 20.72 -40.94 -21.87
C THR A 855 19.45 -40.76 -22.71
N GLU A 856 18.99 -41.82 -23.38
CA GLU A 856 17.79 -41.77 -24.23
C GLU A 856 16.57 -41.25 -23.46
N THR A 857 16.41 -41.69 -22.21
CA THR A 857 15.34 -41.25 -21.32
C THR A 857 15.41 -39.74 -21.02
N GLU A 858 16.60 -39.17 -20.90
CA GLU A 858 16.81 -37.74 -20.63
C GLU A 858 16.50 -36.90 -21.87
N ARG A 859 16.94 -37.37 -23.04
CA ARG A 859 16.64 -36.74 -24.33
C ARG A 859 15.14 -36.68 -24.57
N THR A 860 14.41 -37.79 -24.37
CA THR A 860 12.95 -37.84 -24.50
C THR A 860 12.25 -36.85 -23.56
N ARG A 861 12.71 -36.75 -22.31
CA ARG A 861 12.15 -35.83 -21.31
C ARG A 861 12.38 -34.36 -21.67
N LEU A 862 13.55 -33.99 -22.17
CA LEU A 862 13.84 -32.63 -22.61
C LEU A 862 13.05 -32.26 -23.86
N GLN A 863 12.91 -33.19 -24.80
CA GLN A 863 12.06 -33.02 -25.98
C GLN A 863 10.58 -32.83 -25.60
N LEU A 864 10.10 -33.56 -24.59
CA LEU A 864 8.75 -33.37 -24.03
C LEU A 864 8.56 -31.93 -23.52
N VAL A 865 9.51 -31.38 -22.75
CA VAL A 865 9.46 -29.99 -22.26
C VAL A 865 9.41 -29.00 -23.43
N GLN A 866 10.24 -29.21 -24.46
CA GLN A 866 10.27 -28.37 -25.65
C GLN A 866 8.93 -28.39 -26.40
N LYS A 867 8.35 -29.58 -26.59
CA LYS A 867 7.08 -29.80 -27.30
C LYS A 867 5.88 -29.22 -26.54
N LEU A 868 5.84 -29.40 -25.23
CA LEU A 868 4.69 -29.02 -24.41
C LEU A 868 4.60 -27.52 -24.13
N PHE A 869 5.72 -26.81 -24.03
CA PHE A 869 5.73 -25.44 -23.50
C PHE A 869 4.81 -24.48 -24.23
N VAL A 870 4.95 -24.34 -25.57
CA VAL A 870 4.19 -23.34 -26.34
C VAL A 870 2.69 -23.64 -26.28
N ARG A 871 2.30 -24.88 -26.62
CA ARG A 871 0.90 -25.31 -26.62
C ARG A 871 0.26 -25.18 -25.24
N ASN A 872 0.89 -25.72 -24.21
CA ASN A 872 0.31 -25.72 -22.86
C ASN A 872 0.28 -24.31 -22.26
N THR A 873 1.25 -23.45 -22.58
CA THR A 873 1.21 -22.03 -22.15
C THR A 873 0.06 -21.29 -22.81
N LEU A 874 -0.14 -21.45 -24.13
CA LEU A 874 -1.28 -20.84 -24.83
C LEU A 874 -2.62 -21.31 -24.26
N LEU A 875 -2.79 -22.62 -24.04
CA LEU A 875 -3.99 -23.16 -23.42
C LEU A 875 -4.19 -22.66 -21.98
N THR A 876 -3.10 -22.50 -21.21
CA THR A 876 -3.16 -21.91 -19.86
C THR A 876 -3.62 -20.45 -19.93
N LEU A 877 -3.13 -19.66 -20.88
CA LEU A 877 -3.54 -18.26 -21.05
C LEU A 877 -5.00 -18.14 -21.50
N LEU A 878 -5.44 -18.97 -22.44
CA LEU A 878 -6.86 -19.05 -22.85
C LEU A 878 -7.75 -19.44 -21.66
N TRP A 879 -7.31 -20.41 -20.87
CA TRP A 879 -8.00 -20.79 -19.64
C TRP A 879 -8.06 -19.64 -18.63
N CYS A 880 -7.03 -18.80 -18.54
CA CYS A 880 -7.06 -17.60 -17.71
C CYS A 880 -8.07 -16.58 -18.23
N VAL A 881 -8.19 -16.35 -19.54
CA VAL A 881 -9.22 -15.47 -20.11
C VAL A 881 -10.61 -15.96 -19.71
N LEU A 882 -10.88 -17.26 -19.84
CA LEU A 882 -12.15 -17.84 -19.41
C LEU A 882 -12.38 -17.65 -17.91
N MET A 883 -11.43 -18.07 -17.07
CA MET A 883 -11.66 -18.20 -15.62
C MET A 883 -11.39 -16.93 -14.80
N PHE A 884 -10.63 -15.96 -15.31
CA PHE A 884 -10.31 -14.70 -14.64
C PHE A 884 -10.95 -13.46 -15.29
N VAL A 885 -11.58 -13.61 -16.46
CA VAL A 885 -12.30 -12.50 -17.11
C VAL A 885 -13.76 -12.88 -17.36
N ILE A 886 -14.02 -13.90 -18.17
CA ILE A 886 -15.39 -14.24 -18.61
C ILE A 886 -16.25 -14.73 -17.44
N VAL A 887 -15.77 -15.74 -16.70
CA VAL A 887 -16.51 -16.31 -15.56
C VAL A 887 -16.71 -15.28 -14.44
N PRO A 888 -15.68 -14.54 -13.99
CA PRO A 888 -15.87 -13.47 -13.01
C PRO A 888 -16.86 -12.41 -13.44
N LEU A 889 -16.81 -11.94 -14.69
CA LEU A 889 -17.78 -10.98 -15.22
C LEU A 889 -19.20 -11.56 -15.21
N GLY A 890 -19.35 -12.83 -15.62
CA GLY A 890 -20.63 -13.53 -15.56
C GLY A 890 -21.19 -13.61 -14.13
N VAL A 891 -20.40 -14.09 -13.18
CA VAL A 891 -20.80 -14.16 -11.75
C VAL A 891 -21.15 -12.77 -11.21
N TYR A 892 -20.34 -11.77 -11.54
CA TYR A 892 -20.58 -10.39 -11.13
C TYR A 892 -21.90 -9.87 -11.68
N MET A 893 -22.18 -10.04 -12.97
CA MET A 893 -23.44 -9.62 -13.59
C MET A 893 -24.65 -10.38 -13.03
N LEU A 894 -24.54 -11.70 -12.84
CA LEU A 894 -25.60 -12.53 -12.27
C LEU A 894 -25.95 -12.10 -10.84
N SER A 895 -25.00 -11.57 -10.08
CA SER A 895 -25.28 -11.06 -8.73
C SER A 895 -26.23 -9.85 -8.73
N TYR A 896 -26.43 -9.15 -9.86
CA TYR A 896 -27.39 -8.04 -9.96
C TYR A 896 -28.82 -8.47 -10.31
N ILE A 897 -29.11 -9.78 -10.45
CA ILE A 897 -30.47 -10.25 -10.72
C ILE A 897 -31.51 -9.68 -9.73
N PRO A 898 -31.29 -9.72 -8.39
CA PRO A 898 -32.26 -9.16 -7.45
C PRO A 898 -32.48 -7.66 -7.61
N PHE A 899 -31.45 -6.90 -7.97
CA PHE A 899 -31.59 -5.47 -8.30
C PHE A 899 -32.45 -5.28 -9.56
N MET A 900 -32.24 -6.11 -10.60
CA MET A 900 -33.02 -6.05 -11.84
C MET A 900 -34.46 -6.53 -11.70
N MET A 901 -34.80 -7.19 -10.59
CA MET A 901 -36.16 -7.65 -10.28
C MET A 901 -37.00 -6.60 -9.53
N VAL A 902 -36.40 -5.47 -9.11
CA VAL A 902 -37.14 -4.36 -8.49
C VAL A 902 -38.14 -3.80 -9.51
N PRO A 903 -39.45 -3.70 -9.17
CA PRO A 903 -40.45 -3.15 -10.08
C PRO A 903 -40.24 -1.66 -10.33
N GLY A 904 -40.40 -1.25 -11.59
CA GLY A 904 -40.31 0.15 -12.01
C GLY A 904 -39.20 0.38 -13.05
N PRO A 905 -39.06 1.64 -13.53
CA PRO A 905 -37.98 2.01 -14.43
C PRO A 905 -36.65 2.18 -13.67
N GLY A 906 -35.52 1.91 -14.34
CA GLY A 906 -34.18 2.16 -13.78
C GLY A 906 -33.41 0.91 -13.31
N HIS A 907 -33.92 -0.29 -13.58
CA HIS A 907 -33.36 -1.57 -13.12
C HIS A 907 -32.92 -2.50 -14.26
N SER A 908 -32.55 -1.93 -15.40
CA SER A 908 -32.11 -2.70 -16.57
C SER A 908 -30.62 -3.06 -16.50
N LEU A 909 -30.16 -3.86 -17.47
CA LEU A 909 -28.74 -4.18 -17.62
C LEU A 909 -27.87 -2.93 -17.87
N LYS A 910 -28.44 -1.88 -18.49
CA LYS A 910 -27.79 -0.58 -18.65
C LYS A 910 -27.54 0.08 -17.30
N ASP A 911 -28.50 -0.06 -16.38
CA ASP A 911 -28.44 0.55 -15.06
C ASP A 911 -27.43 -0.16 -14.16
N VAL A 912 -27.20 -1.46 -14.36
CA VAL A 912 -26.08 -2.18 -13.71
C VAL A 912 -24.72 -1.56 -14.06
N VAL A 913 -24.54 -1.09 -15.30
CA VAL A 913 -23.31 -0.38 -15.72
C VAL A 913 -23.25 1.00 -15.07
N THR A 914 -24.35 1.76 -15.08
CA THR A 914 -24.47 3.05 -14.39
C THR A 914 -24.14 2.91 -12.90
N TYR A 915 -24.59 1.82 -12.27
CA TYR A 915 -24.31 1.48 -10.88
C TYR A 915 -22.82 1.34 -10.59
N GLN A 916 -22.04 0.75 -11.51
CA GLN A 916 -20.57 0.66 -11.36
C GLN A 916 -19.93 2.05 -11.37
N VAL A 917 -20.41 2.94 -12.23
CA VAL A 917 -19.93 4.33 -12.31
C VAL A 917 -20.27 5.07 -11.03
N HIS A 918 -21.48 4.90 -10.49
CA HIS A 918 -21.89 5.49 -9.22
C HIS A 918 -20.99 4.99 -8.09
N MET A 919 -20.85 3.68 -7.92
CA MET A 919 -20.01 3.07 -6.89
C MET A 919 -18.56 3.55 -6.97
N TYR A 920 -17.99 3.64 -8.17
CA TYR A 920 -16.64 4.18 -8.35
C TYR A 920 -16.54 5.65 -7.94
N LYS A 921 -17.50 6.50 -8.37
CA LYS A 921 -17.55 7.92 -7.96
C LYS A 921 -17.69 8.05 -6.46
N TYR A 922 -18.58 7.27 -5.83
CA TYR A 922 -18.72 7.25 -4.37
C TYR A 922 -17.37 6.97 -3.68
N HIS A 923 -16.67 5.89 -4.02
CA HIS A 923 -15.39 5.57 -3.38
C HIS A 923 -14.27 6.56 -3.70
N LYS A 924 -14.30 7.20 -4.87
CA LYS A 924 -13.30 8.19 -5.29
C LYS A 924 -13.51 9.55 -4.60
N ASP A 925 -14.76 9.99 -4.52
CA ASP A 925 -15.13 11.35 -4.15
C ASP A 925 -15.62 11.45 -2.69
N LEU A 926 -15.66 10.33 -1.93
CA LEU A 926 -16.03 10.31 -0.51
C LEU A 926 -15.06 11.14 0.34
N VAL A 927 -15.53 12.31 0.79
CA VAL A 927 -14.89 13.16 1.78
C VAL A 927 -15.75 13.16 3.04
N ALA A 928 -15.32 12.41 4.06
CA ALA A 928 -16.01 12.30 5.34
C ALA A 928 -14.99 12.22 6.48
N THR A 929 -15.43 12.54 7.70
CA THR A 929 -14.65 12.33 8.92
C THR A 929 -15.39 11.39 9.85
N HIS A 930 -14.65 10.53 10.57
CA HIS A 930 -15.23 9.63 11.56
C HIS A 930 -14.30 9.47 12.77
N PRO A 931 -14.81 9.55 14.01
CA PRO A 931 -14.00 9.46 15.23
C PRO A 931 -13.23 8.14 15.40
N PHE A 932 -13.61 7.08 14.72
CA PHE A 932 -12.91 5.78 14.76
C PHE A 932 -12.19 5.43 13.46
N SER A 933 -12.04 6.38 12.55
CA SER A 933 -11.23 6.17 11.35
C SER A 933 -9.75 6.04 11.68
N SER A 934 -9.06 5.17 10.94
CA SER A 934 -7.66 4.82 11.16
C SER A 934 -6.97 4.60 9.80
N PRO A 935 -5.86 5.30 9.49
CA PRO A 935 -5.11 5.08 8.25
C PRO A 935 -4.39 3.72 8.22
N TRP A 936 -4.05 3.26 7.02
CA TRP A 936 -3.47 1.94 6.73
C TRP A 936 -2.25 1.55 7.55
N TRP A 937 -1.42 2.51 7.95
CA TRP A 937 -0.19 2.28 8.71
C TRP A 937 -0.45 2.02 10.21
N GLU A 938 -1.61 2.40 10.74
CA GLU A 938 -1.98 2.16 12.15
C GLU A 938 -2.43 0.72 12.39
N TRP A 939 -2.93 0.03 11.37
CA TRP A 939 -3.61 -1.26 11.52
C TRP A 939 -2.71 -2.37 12.08
N PRO A 940 -1.50 -2.64 11.56
CA PRO A 940 -0.70 -3.77 12.05
C PRO A 940 -0.28 -3.64 13.52
N MET A 941 -0.23 -2.41 14.04
CA MET A 941 0.07 -2.10 15.44
C MET A 941 -1.18 -1.98 16.30
N MET A 942 -2.37 -1.96 15.68
CA MET A 942 -3.67 -1.79 16.31
C MET A 942 -3.77 -0.51 17.14
N LEU A 943 -3.20 0.60 16.64
CA LEU A 943 -3.16 1.85 17.40
C LEU A 943 -4.55 2.42 17.69
N ARG A 944 -5.51 2.16 16.80
CA ARG A 944 -6.90 2.61 16.92
C ARG A 944 -7.88 1.50 16.51
N PRO A 945 -8.40 0.74 17.48
CA PRO A 945 -9.50 -0.20 17.27
C PRO A 945 -10.76 0.49 16.74
N ILE A 946 -11.63 -0.27 16.08
CA ILE A 946 -12.96 0.20 15.72
C ILE A 946 -14.00 -0.31 16.70
N TRP A 947 -14.93 0.57 17.04
CA TRP A 947 -16.03 0.31 17.95
C TRP A 947 -17.33 0.09 17.18
N TYR A 948 -18.00 -1.03 17.44
CA TYR A 948 -19.23 -1.42 16.74
C TYR A 948 -20.49 -1.14 17.54
N TYR A 949 -20.46 -1.34 18.86
CA TYR A 949 -21.68 -1.32 19.65
C TYR A 949 -21.44 -0.86 21.09
N GLN A 950 -22.43 -0.13 21.64
CA GLN A 950 -22.61 0.14 23.07
C GLN A 950 -24.06 -0.04 23.46
N ALA A 951 -24.30 -0.71 24.57
CA ALA A 951 -25.61 -0.67 25.22
C ALA A 951 -25.79 0.66 25.97
N LYS A 952 -26.91 1.34 25.75
CA LYS A 952 -27.20 2.66 26.35
C LYS A 952 -27.86 2.60 27.73
N LEU A 953 -28.72 1.60 27.96
CA LEU A 953 -29.62 1.53 29.12
C LEU A 953 -29.19 0.44 30.11
N MET A 954 -27.89 0.38 30.39
CA MET A 954 -27.28 -0.61 31.27
C MET A 954 -27.45 -0.24 32.75
N PRO A 955 -27.57 -1.21 33.67
CA PRO A 955 -27.49 -0.95 35.10
C PRO A 955 -26.23 -0.17 35.48
N GLN A 956 -26.34 0.72 36.49
CA GLN A 956 -25.21 1.54 36.94
C GLN A 956 -23.97 0.68 37.24
N GLY A 957 -22.81 1.12 36.77
CA GLY A 957 -21.53 0.43 36.97
C GLY A 957 -21.29 -0.78 36.06
N THR A 958 -22.18 -1.05 35.10
CA THR A 958 -22.00 -2.08 34.07
C THR A 958 -21.92 -1.46 32.68
N LEU A 959 -21.29 -2.18 31.74
CA LEU A 959 -21.27 -1.84 30.32
C LEU A 959 -21.38 -3.10 29.46
N SER A 960 -21.79 -2.91 28.21
CA SER A 960 -21.78 -3.93 27.17
C SER A 960 -21.37 -3.26 25.87
N SER A 961 -20.27 -3.74 25.29
CA SER A 961 -19.67 -3.15 24.08
C SER A 961 -19.13 -4.24 23.16
N ILE A 962 -19.11 -3.97 21.84
CA ILE A 962 -18.49 -4.82 20.81
C ILE A 962 -17.43 -4.02 20.07
N ILE A 963 -16.22 -4.58 19.96
CA ILE A 963 -15.03 -3.93 19.40
C ILE A 963 -14.34 -4.87 18.43
N SER A 964 -13.74 -4.34 17.37
CA SER A 964 -12.98 -5.12 16.39
C SER A 964 -11.56 -4.57 16.22
N PHE A 965 -10.60 -5.45 16.46
CA PHE A 965 -9.16 -5.28 16.27
C PHE A 965 -8.49 -6.65 16.42
N GLY A 966 -7.17 -6.74 16.26
CA GLY A 966 -6.44 -8.00 16.33
C GLY A 966 -6.13 -8.53 17.72
N ASN A 967 -5.82 -9.83 17.80
CA ASN A 967 -5.16 -10.38 18.98
C ASN A 967 -3.69 -9.90 19.02
N PRO A 968 -3.23 -9.17 20.06
CA PRO A 968 -1.85 -8.66 20.13
C PRO A 968 -0.78 -9.74 20.06
N LEU A 969 -1.07 -10.92 20.62
CA LEU A 969 -0.17 -12.06 20.56
C LEU A 969 -0.14 -12.71 19.18
N VAL A 970 -1.06 -12.41 18.26
CA VAL A 970 -1.01 -12.87 16.87
C VAL A 970 -0.43 -11.78 15.97
N TRP A 971 -0.90 -10.54 16.12
CA TRP A 971 -0.62 -9.45 15.17
C TRP A 971 0.77 -8.86 15.34
N TRP A 972 1.22 -8.56 16.56
CA TRP A 972 2.56 -8.00 16.74
C TRP A 972 3.68 -8.95 16.31
N PRO A 973 3.74 -10.22 16.77
CA PRO A 973 4.75 -11.15 16.26
C PRO A 973 4.53 -11.50 14.79
N GLY A 974 3.28 -11.58 14.32
CA GLY A 974 2.98 -11.80 12.91
C GLY A 974 3.46 -10.66 12.01
N PHE A 975 3.32 -9.40 12.44
CA PHE A 975 3.81 -8.24 11.70
C PHE A 975 5.34 -8.19 11.69
N ILE A 976 5.99 -8.47 12.82
CA ILE A 976 7.46 -8.64 12.88
C ILE A 976 7.90 -9.75 11.92
N ALA A 977 7.18 -10.87 11.90
CA ALA A 977 7.44 -11.98 10.99
C ALA A 977 7.27 -11.57 9.51
N VAL A 978 6.25 -10.78 9.16
CA VAL A 978 6.09 -10.21 7.81
C VAL A 978 7.31 -9.35 7.44
N LEU A 979 7.74 -8.43 8.30
CA LEU A 979 8.91 -7.57 8.05
C LEU A 979 10.19 -8.40 7.86
N PHE A 980 10.42 -9.40 8.71
CA PHE A 980 11.59 -10.27 8.61
C PHE A 980 11.54 -11.16 7.35
N SER A 981 10.34 -11.49 6.87
CA SER A 981 10.15 -12.32 5.68
C SER A 981 10.65 -11.63 4.42
N PHE A 982 10.54 -10.31 4.33
CA PHE A 982 11.14 -9.57 3.21
C PHE A 982 12.64 -9.85 3.11
N TYR A 983 13.35 -9.90 4.24
CA TYR A 983 14.77 -10.25 4.25
C TYR A 983 15.02 -11.72 3.84
N LEU A 984 14.28 -12.67 4.42
CA LEU A 984 14.53 -14.09 4.18
C LEU A 984 14.22 -14.52 2.75
N VAL A 985 13.19 -13.96 2.12
CA VAL A 985 12.85 -14.28 0.73
C VAL A 985 14.02 -13.98 -0.21
N PHE A 986 14.74 -12.87 -0.01
CA PHE A 986 15.91 -12.56 -0.85
C PHE A 986 17.15 -13.38 -0.49
N LYS A 987 17.32 -13.77 0.78
CA LYS A 987 18.48 -14.55 1.24
C LYS A 987 18.37 -16.03 0.89
N ARG A 988 17.25 -16.65 1.25
CA ARG A 988 17.01 -18.10 1.12
C ARG A 988 16.32 -18.48 -0.19
N LYS A 989 15.73 -17.52 -0.91
CA LYS A 989 14.89 -17.75 -2.11
C LYS A 989 13.71 -18.68 -1.82
N ASP A 990 13.17 -18.63 -0.61
CA ASP A 990 12.05 -19.46 -0.20
C ASP A 990 10.79 -19.12 -1.01
N LYS A 991 10.25 -20.12 -1.72
CA LYS A 991 9.08 -19.94 -2.58
C LYS A 991 7.77 -19.80 -1.79
N LYS A 992 7.64 -20.50 -0.65
CA LYS A 992 6.43 -20.48 0.19
C LYS A 992 6.29 -19.10 0.82
N LEU A 993 7.38 -18.61 1.43
CA LEU A 993 7.42 -17.30 2.06
C LEU A 993 7.22 -16.16 1.05
N ARG A 994 7.80 -16.29 -0.15
CA ARG A 994 7.57 -15.35 -1.27
C ARG A 994 6.10 -15.31 -1.67
N MET A 995 5.44 -16.46 -1.76
CA MET A 995 4.02 -16.54 -2.10
C MET A 995 3.15 -15.86 -1.03
N LEU A 996 3.40 -16.16 0.24
CA LEU A 996 2.68 -15.55 1.36
C LEU A 996 2.86 -14.02 1.41
N LEU A 997 4.08 -13.53 1.17
CA LEU A 997 4.33 -12.09 1.08
C LEU A 997 3.59 -11.44 -0.09
N ILE A 998 3.55 -12.08 -1.26
CA ILE A 998 2.79 -11.54 -2.40
C ILE A 998 1.30 -11.47 -2.06
N ALA A 999 0.75 -12.49 -1.39
CA ALA A 999 -0.64 -12.50 -0.96
C ALA A 999 -0.94 -11.42 0.10
N TYR A 1000 -0.08 -11.27 1.11
CA TYR A 1000 -0.22 -10.23 2.12
C TYR A 1000 -0.10 -8.83 1.51
N CYS A 1001 0.93 -8.59 0.69
CA CYS A 1001 1.21 -7.28 0.10
C CYS A 1001 0.16 -6.86 -0.93
N SER A 1002 -0.39 -7.80 -1.71
CA SER A 1002 -1.44 -7.46 -2.66
C SER A 1002 -2.71 -6.96 -1.98
N GLN A 1003 -2.99 -7.40 -0.75
CA GLN A 1003 -4.09 -6.87 0.06
C GLN A 1003 -3.70 -5.56 0.76
N TYR A 1004 -2.47 -5.45 1.27
CA TYR A 1004 -2.03 -4.33 2.11
C TYR A 1004 -1.61 -3.07 1.33
N LEU A 1005 -0.78 -3.20 0.30
CA LEU A 1005 -0.16 -2.05 -0.37
C LEU A 1005 -1.15 -1.13 -1.11
N PRO A 1006 -2.25 -1.62 -1.73
CA PRO A 1006 -3.20 -0.73 -2.40
C PRO A 1006 -3.78 0.36 -1.49
N TRP A 1007 -3.91 0.09 -0.19
CA TRP A 1007 -4.42 1.05 0.79
C TRP A 1007 -3.54 2.30 0.96
N ILE A 1008 -2.27 2.24 0.57
CA ILE A 1008 -1.37 3.41 0.54
C ILE A 1008 -1.88 4.47 -0.42
N LEU A 1009 -2.56 4.05 -1.49
CA LEU A 1009 -3.05 4.90 -2.57
C LEU A 1009 -4.51 5.35 -2.37
N VAL A 1010 -5.18 4.87 -1.32
CA VAL A 1010 -6.61 5.16 -1.08
C VAL A 1010 -6.72 6.42 -0.21
N PRO A 1011 -7.24 7.55 -0.75
CA PRO A 1011 -7.26 8.83 -0.03
C PRO A 1011 -8.48 9.00 0.88
N ARG A 1012 -9.51 8.16 0.71
CA ARG A 1012 -10.76 8.24 1.48
C ARG A 1012 -10.58 7.76 2.92
N LEU A 1013 -11.61 8.01 3.72
CA LEU A 1013 -11.73 7.48 5.08
C LEU A 1013 -11.61 5.94 5.10
N THR A 1014 -10.82 5.40 6.03
CA THR A 1014 -10.59 3.96 6.20
C THR A 1014 -10.57 3.54 7.67
N PHE A 1015 -10.63 2.24 7.90
CA PHE A 1015 -10.85 1.62 9.22
C PHE A 1015 -10.04 0.33 9.37
N ILE A 1016 -9.70 -0.03 10.60
CA ILE A 1016 -8.86 -1.20 10.90
C ILE A 1016 -9.41 -2.54 10.37
N TYR A 1017 -10.73 -2.70 10.25
CA TYR A 1017 -11.33 -3.94 9.73
C TYR A 1017 -10.92 -4.24 8.28
N HIS A 1018 -10.47 -3.25 7.50
CA HIS A 1018 -9.93 -3.48 6.16
C HIS A 1018 -8.68 -4.36 6.18
N TYR A 1019 -7.97 -4.42 7.31
CA TYR A 1019 -6.83 -5.31 7.51
C TYR A 1019 -7.23 -6.80 7.60
N PHE A 1020 -8.53 -7.12 7.64
CA PHE A 1020 -9.01 -8.51 7.80
C PHE A 1020 -8.59 -9.42 6.66
N ALA A 1021 -8.48 -8.88 5.45
CA ALA A 1021 -7.97 -9.62 4.29
C ALA A 1021 -6.50 -10.05 4.42
N MET A 1022 -5.73 -9.42 5.31
CA MET A 1022 -4.30 -9.67 5.51
C MET A 1022 -4.05 -10.72 6.60
N VAL A 1023 -4.99 -10.84 7.55
CA VAL A 1023 -4.87 -11.71 8.73
C VAL A 1023 -4.57 -13.17 8.37
N PRO A 1024 -5.25 -13.82 7.40
CA PRO A 1024 -4.94 -15.21 7.06
C PRO A 1024 -3.48 -15.41 6.62
N PHE A 1025 -2.93 -14.46 5.85
CA PHE A 1025 -1.55 -14.55 5.37
C PHE A 1025 -0.55 -14.21 6.46
N LEU A 1026 -0.87 -13.26 7.33
CA LEU A 1026 -0.07 -12.97 8.53
C LEU A 1026 0.04 -14.20 9.44
N VAL A 1027 -1.06 -14.92 9.68
CA VAL A 1027 -1.09 -16.17 10.46
C VAL A 1027 -0.25 -17.27 9.81
N LEU A 1028 -0.33 -17.44 8.48
CA LEU A 1028 0.50 -18.41 7.75
C LEU A 1028 1.99 -18.07 7.81
N ILE A 1029 2.35 -16.78 7.72
CA ILE A 1029 3.73 -16.32 7.85
C ILE A 1029 4.25 -16.58 9.26
N LEU A 1030 3.47 -16.23 10.29
CA LEU A 1030 3.82 -16.53 11.67
C LEU A 1030 4.01 -18.04 11.90
N THR A 1031 3.11 -18.86 11.34
CA THR A 1031 3.20 -20.32 11.41
C THR A 1031 4.47 -20.86 10.72
N TYR A 1032 4.90 -20.25 9.61
CA TYR A 1032 6.16 -20.59 8.95
C TYR A 1032 7.36 -20.47 9.92
N TYR A 1033 7.42 -19.41 10.72
CA TYR A 1033 8.50 -19.23 11.70
C TYR A 1033 8.38 -20.16 12.91
N ILE A 1034 7.16 -20.41 13.39
CA ILE A 1034 6.93 -21.39 14.46
C ILE A 1034 7.39 -22.78 13.99
N LYS A 1035 7.09 -23.15 12.73
CA LYS A 1035 7.61 -24.37 12.11
C LYS A 1035 9.14 -24.40 12.13
N GLU A 1036 9.82 -23.36 11.61
CA GLU A 1036 11.29 -23.34 11.59
C GLU A 1036 11.87 -23.47 13.01
N TYR A 1037 11.30 -22.76 13.98
CA TYR A 1037 11.73 -22.84 15.38
C TYR A 1037 11.62 -24.25 15.98
N LEU A 1038 10.54 -24.97 15.63
CA LEU A 1038 10.30 -26.35 16.05
C LEU A 1038 11.17 -27.38 15.34
N GLU A 1039 11.57 -27.12 14.09
CA GLU A 1039 12.39 -28.04 13.28
C GLU A 1039 13.90 -27.88 13.54
N GLU A 1040 14.36 -26.67 13.87
CA GLU A 1040 15.78 -26.36 14.09
C GLU A 1040 16.28 -26.61 15.52
N GLY A 1041 15.48 -27.20 16.43
CA GLY A 1041 15.91 -27.32 17.82
C GLY A 1041 15.39 -28.53 18.61
N PRO A 1042 15.87 -28.68 19.85
CA PRO A 1042 15.57 -29.82 20.72
C PRO A 1042 14.08 -29.91 21.09
N LEU A 1043 13.62 -31.13 21.38
CA LEU A 1043 12.22 -31.47 21.65
C LEU A 1043 11.52 -30.61 22.72
N HIS A 1044 12.26 -30.05 23.69
CA HIS A 1044 11.70 -29.20 24.75
C HIS A 1044 11.14 -27.85 24.22
N LYS A 1045 11.54 -27.40 23.02
CA LYS A 1045 10.99 -26.19 22.38
C LYS A 1045 9.48 -26.24 22.15
N LYS A 1046 8.88 -27.43 22.05
CA LYS A 1046 7.42 -27.61 21.92
C LYS A 1046 6.66 -27.00 23.10
N ARG A 1047 7.22 -27.04 24.32
CA ARG A 1047 6.59 -26.47 25.53
C ARG A 1047 6.38 -24.96 25.39
N TRP A 1048 7.33 -24.25 24.78
CA TRP A 1048 7.21 -22.81 24.52
C TRP A 1048 6.12 -22.50 23.50
N VAL A 1049 6.00 -23.30 22.44
CA VAL A 1049 4.92 -23.13 21.45
C VAL A 1049 3.56 -23.41 22.08
N TYR A 1050 3.42 -24.47 22.89
CA TYR A 1050 2.16 -24.73 23.61
C TYR A 1050 1.83 -23.64 24.63
N GLY A 1051 2.82 -23.13 25.36
CA GLY A 1051 2.65 -21.97 26.24
C GLY A 1051 2.20 -20.72 25.47
N TYR A 1052 2.76 -20.48 24.29
CA TYR A 1052 2.34 -19.39 23.41
C TYR A 1052 0.91 -19.55 22.89
N LEU A 1053 0.52 -20.74 22.40
CA LEU A 1053 -0.86 -21.01 21.99
C LEU A 1053 -1.84 -20.87 23.16
N PHE A 1054 -1.47 -21.36 24.33
CA PHE A 1054 -2.26 -21.16 25.54
C PHE A 1054 -2.40 -19.67 25.88
N ALA A 1055 -1.33 -18.88 25.77
CA ALA A 1055 -1.39 -17.43 25.99
C ALA A 1055 -2.31 -16.73 24.98
N VAL A 1056 -2.26 -17.12 23.69
CA VAL A 1056 -3.18 -16.61 22.65
C VAL A 1056 -4.64 -16.89 23.03
N PHE A 1057 -4.95 -18.12 23.45
CA PHE A 1057 -6.29 -18.52 23.90
C PHE A 1057 -6.71 -17.80 25.20
N ALA A 1058 -5.84 -17.75 26.21
CA ALA A 1058 -6.12 -17.08 27.48
C ALA A 1058 -6.40 -15.59 27.25
N LEU A 1059 -5.65 -14.95 26.35
CA LEU A 1059 -5.89 -13.57 25.99
C LEU A 1059 -7.20 -13.38 25.23
N PHE A 1060 -7.54 -14.30 24.32
CA PHE A 1060 -8.88 -14.34 23.72
C PHE A 1060 -9.98 -14.46 24.77
N ALA A 1061 -9.84 -15.33 25.76
CA ALA A 1061 -10.81 -15.49 26.83
C ALA A 1061 -10.97 -14.22 27.71
N ILE A 1062 -9.86 -13.51 27.97
CA ILE A 1062 -9.86 -12.22 28.68
C ILE A 1062 -10.60 -11.13 27.87
N PHE A 1063 -10.38 -11.07 26.55
CA PHE A 1063 -11.04 -10.07 25.70
C PHE A 1063 -12.45 -10.50 25.24
N TYR A 1064 -12.80 -11.78 25.35
CA TYR A 1064 -14.06 -12.34 24.86
C TYR A 1064 -15.29 -11.52 25.27
N PRO A 1065 -15.45 -11.04 26.52
CA PRO A 1065 -16.63 -10.27 26.90
C PRO A 1065 -16.85 -9.02 26.05
N ILE A 1066 -15.77 -8.29 25.70
CA ILE A 1066 -15.85 -7.05 24.91
C ILE A 1066 -15.84 -7.28 23.39
N LEU A 1067 -15.50 -8.49 22.96
CA LEU A 1067 -15.61 -8.92 21.56
C LEU A 1067 -17.00 -9.48 21.24
N SER A 1068 -17.71 -10.00 22.25
CA SER A 1068 -19.02 -10.67 22.10
C SER A 1068 -20.21 -9.84 22.56
N GLY A 1069 -19.99 -8.72 23.27
CA GLY A 1069 -21.06 -7.89 23.81
C GLY A 1069 -21.64 -8.42 25.13
N MET A 1070 -20.85 -9.16 25.91
CA MET A 1070 -21.27 -9.57 27.25
C MET A 1070 -21.32 -8.36 28.21
N ILE A 1071 -22.23 -8.43 29.16
CA ILE A 1071 -22.34 -7.45 30.23
C ILE A 1071 -21.17 -7.64 31.20
N ILE A 1072 -20.40 -6.58 31.41
CA ILE A 1072 -19.23 -6.56 32.28
C ILE A 1072 -19.26 -5.35 33.23
N PRO A 1073 -18.59 -5.41 34.39
CA PRO A 1073 -18.37 -4.24 35.22
C PRO A 1073 -17.58 -3.18 34.46
N SER A 1074 -17.95 -1.90 34.57
CA SER A 1074 -17.31 -0.84 33.78
C SER A 1074 -15.80 -0.72 34.07
N ARG A 1075 -15.35 -1.10 35.27
CA ARG A 1075 -13.93 -1.15 35.65
C ARG A 1075 -13.11 -2.15 34.81
N TYR A 1076 -13.75 -3.20 34.30
CA TYR A 1076 -13.10 -4.22 33.49
C TYR A 1076 -12.61 -3.66 32.15
N SER A 1077 -13.36 -2.75 31.52
CA SER A 1077 -12.93 -2.18 30.24
C SER A 1077 -11.64 -1.39 30.37
N PHE A 1078 -11.43 -0.67 31.48
CA PHE A 1078 -10.19 0.07 31.73
C PHE A 1078 -8.95 -0.83 31.83
N PHE A 1079 -9.08 -2.03 32.41
CA PHE A 1079 -7.99 -3.01 32.48
C PHE A 1079 -7.55 -3.49 31.08
N LEU A 1080 -8.49 -3.52 30.12
CA LEU A 1080 -8.20 -3.96 28.75
C LEU A 1080 -7.53 -2.87 27.90
N ARG A 1081 -7.52 -1.59 28.31
CA ARG A 1081 -6.99 -0.47 27.51
C ARG A 1081 -5.47 -0.36 27.62
N TRP A 1082 -4.75 -1.15 26.82
CA TRP A 1082 -3.28 -1.20 26.88
C TRP A 1082 -2.59 -0.05 26.14
N LEU A 1083 -3.24 0.54 25.13
CA LEU A 1083 -2.73 1.66 24.35
C LEU A 1083 -3.66 2.89 24.49
N PRO A 1084 -3.14 4.13 24.38
CA PRO A 1084 -3.95 5.33 24.50
C PRO A 1084 -5.14 5.43 23.53
N GLY A 1085 -5.03 4.81 22.35
CA GLY A 1085 -6.10 4.78 21.35
C GLY A 1085 -7.17 3.71 21.57
N TRP A 1086 -7.03 2.84 22.59
CA TRP A 1086 -7.97 1.76 22.88
C TRP A 1086 -9.10 2.29 23.76
N ASN A 1087 -10.11 2.87 23.12
CA ASN A 1087 -11.27 3.41 23.81
C ASN A 1087 -12.42 2.41 23.79
N PHE A 1088 -12.67 1.82 24.96
CA PHE A 1088 -13.60 0.72 25.16
C PHE A 1088 -14.76 1.20 26.05
N PHE A 1089 -15.71 1.92 25.45
CA PHE A 1089 -16.77 2.67 26.14
C PHE A 1089 -17.85 1.79 26.76
#